data_AF-A0A8H3FED0-F1
#
_entry.id   AF-A0A8H3FED0-F1
#
_cell.length_a   1.000
_cell.length_b   1.000
_cell.length_c   1.000
_cell.angle_alpha   90.00
_cell.angle_beta   90.00
_cell.angle_gamma   90.00
#
_symmetry.space_group_name_H-M   'P 1'
#
loop_
_entity.id
_entity.type
_entity.pdbx_description
1 polymer ?
#
loop_
_entity_poly.entity_id
_entity_poly.type
_entity_poly.pdbx_seq_one_letter_code
_entity_poly.pdbx_strand_id
1 'polypeptide(L)'
;MASDSSESLHFIINHVILPPKLPQIAEEPHISQIAERHLVKLLSTQLESYRRKIVRGSSKLCAAWASNQAMLGRCASLISTPSLDVDTILRAFASLDETETPSVLPIHIRAQNAVLILRRGEKSVIFECFEASPLAKQVTASNGALTRRFPAHAVSVPLHAFHNALFQRELADKICRLDIEQVEEMIPKHQNVGQSRIRIRDTTNPSLITEMLMAILASLGTPVNVQQIQKRTRDDALLENTTLLPWRRSPLWLALRVTLQSSLAGLLPGTEATVAYKNFMIFLLAELASEASATALPGEICHVIVAKIARRVFKLGPDTQNFVRDRALKVCHAIDQNQRSQWEMICLEDGKRPTTIDIAGFERDTALSLDTSQHYIDDILGNDQDMLQPHSLFEPKCHPWLGFTRGLPTFDVVPSVHEEIVYVLAEFEAWISASLPGWTQQRLMKPVQRDCTALAELAATYRDMALPVYKEAPEQMSSMLLVIAEMWHSLDLLAVALLPLLHNFSPSIAPDLFHPLLLPKKAQMERLWNVELHIHARETQANDDNPSLFSDPEEKSFAVQYFASSKRHKDLKKVIVEQASTLRELKEAEWRKLSDEYYQWRENAKLMSCEMTLNELGQESHCTDCPKCALNRDADALTIDVHDPVCSPFAAWRNLTWMLIQDLGRQASVGGEYPAARLFSYDGLQNYAKDKRSRLTLASSTKPFAQANLHRLHFPALLDSCFANNALQYKLFDSIKGCWVKDQKDTPSLHTACVTPLPHGPYSNLQYAVDSVNHPQNELIANQDICSAALSLPEYLSFGSLRADGERIQWHNIKHELAASNLSLNTEAVSTLITQATWQAGSRGDSNLRNAHLDLQTPSFCEELLSTVNNILGSISASWKSDYALVTLITVVLRVLSLSSNTNVVNNAVHLLRKMRSVAQSWSLILASILEKSVERDQILKLQ
;
A
#
# COMPACT_ATOMS: atom_id res chain seq x y z
N MET A 1 -0.89 -40.17 6.12
CA MET A 1 0.02 -39.76 7.23
C MET A 1 0.00 -38.26 7.50
N ALA A 2 0.34 -37.36 6.56
CA ALA A 2 0.22 -35.91 6.80
C ALA A 2 -1.25 -35.39 6.76
N SER A 3 -2.11 -36.03 5.95
CA SER A 3 -3.56 -35.77 5.90
C SER A 3 -4.25 -36.09 7.24
N ASP A 4 -3.96 -37.26 7.80
CA ASP A 4 -4.61 -37.78 9.01
C ASP A 4 -4.32 -36.92 10.25
N SER A 5 -3.15 -36.26 10.29
CA SER A 5 -2.81 -35.31 11.37
C SER A 5 -3.58 -33.99 11.29
N SER A 6 -3.93 -33.51 10.08
CA SER A 6 -4.64 -32.25 9.89
C SER A 6 -6.13 -32.38 10.24
N GLU A 7 -6.77 -33.48 9.84
CA GLU A 7 -8.16 -33.78 10.20
C GLU A 7 -8.33 -34.02 11.70
N SER A 8 -7.39 -34.75 12.32
CA SER A 8 -7.38 -34.95 13.77
C SER A 8 -7.23 -33.64 14.54
N LEU A 9 -6.45 -32.67 14.02
CA LEU A 9 -6.31 -31.36 14.65
C LEU A 9 -7.61 -30.53 14.56
N HIS A 10 -8.30 -30.55 13.42
CA HIS A 10 -9.60 -29.90 13.26
C HIS A 10 -10.66 -30.47 14.21
N PHE A 11 -10.73 -31.80 14.33
CA PHE A 11 -11.57 -32.48 15.32
C PHE A 11 -11.27 -31.98 16.75
N ILE A 12 -9.99 -31.98 17.15
CA ILE A 12 -9.58 -31.53 18.48
C ILE A 12 -9.98 -30.06 18.69
N ILE A 13 -9.81 -29.18 17.69
CA ILE A 13 -10.23 -27.78 17.79
C ILE A 13 -11.74 -27.67 17.98
N ASN A 14 -12.54 -28.34 17.16
CA ASN A 14 -14.00 -28.30 17.24
C ASN A 14 -14.52 -28.77 18.60
N HIS A 15 -13.93 -29.83 19.17
CA HIS A 15 -14.39 -30.39 20.44
C HIS A 15 -13.74 -29.75 21.69
N VAL A 16 -12.50 -29.29 21.64
CA VAL A 16 -11.79 -28.68 22.77
C VAL A 16 -11.98 -27.16 22.81
N ILE A 17 -11.74 -26.48 21.68
CA ILE A 17 -11.87 -25.03 21.54
C ILE A 17 -13.33 -24.63 21.40
N LEU A 18 -14.14 -25.38 20.64
CA LEU A 18 -15.54 -25.06 20.36
C LEU A 18 -15.66 -23.65 19.75
N PRO A 19 -15.14 -23.42 18.53
CA PRO A 19 -15.24 -22.14 17.83
C PRO A 19 -16.70 -21.79 17.50
N PRO A 20 -17.03 -20.53 17.17
CA PRO A 20 -18.39 -20.13 16.84
C PRO A 20 -18.99 -20.87 15.63
N LYS A 21 -18.18 -21.15 14.62
CA LYS A 21 -18.56 -21.95 13.45
C LYS A 21 -18.19 -23.42 13.71
N LEU A 22 -19.20 -24.24 13.96
CA LEU A 22 -19.05 -25.69 14.20
C LEU A 22 -19.56 -26.49 13.00
N PRO A 23 -19.12 -27.75 12.82
CA PRO A 23 -19.68 -28.63 11.81
C PRO A 23 -21.17 -28.85 12.05
N GLN A 24 -21.93 -29.08 10.96
CA GLN A 24 -23.37 -29.36 11.02
C GLN A 24 -23.70 -30.84 10.74
N ILE A 25 -22.67 -31.64 10.46
CA ILE A 25 -22.78 -33.06 10.12
C ILE A 25 -22.01 -33.85 11.18
N ALA A 26 -22.59 -34.95 11.65
CA ALA A 26 -21.89 -35.90 12.49
C ALA A 26 -20.64 -36.42 11.76
N GLU A 27 -19.51 -36.45 12.46
CA GLU A 27 -18.26 -36.97 11.91
C GLU A 27 -18.36 -38.49 11.73
N GLU A 28 -17.68 -39.02 10.72
CA GLU A 28 -17.68 -40.45 10.47
C GLU A 28 -17.08 -41.21 11.67
N PRO A 29 -17.67 -42.34 12.10
CA PRO A 29 -17.23 -43.06 13.31
C PRO A 29 -15.73 -43.43 13.31
N HIS A 30 -15.19 -43.81 12.15
CA HIS A 30 -13.77 -44.16 12.01
C HIS A 30 -12.85 -42.95 12.21
N ILE A 31 -13.20 -41.79 11.64
CA ILE A 31 -12.45 -40.54 11.78
C ILE A 31 -12.50 -40.06 13.23
N SER A 32 -13.69 -40.07 13.84
CA SER A 32 -13.87 -39.70 15.24
C SER A 32 -13.02 -40.58 16.17
N GLN A 33 -12.96 -41.89 15.92
CA GLN A 33 -12.16 -42.80 16.74
C GLN A 33 -10.66 -42.54 16.65
N ILE A 34 -10.13 -42.28 15.45
CA ILE A 34 -8.73 -41.91 15.27
C ILE A 34 -8.45 -40.59 16.00
N ALA A 35 -9.30 -39.58 15.80
CA ALA A 35 -9.11 -38.27 16.40
C ALA A 35 -9.24 -38.30 17.94
N GLU A 36 -10.11 -39.15 18.49
CA GLU A 36 -10.22 -39.41 19.94
C GLU A 36 -8.95 -40.06 20.52
N ARG A 37 -8.31 -40.99 19.80
CA ARG A 37 -6.98 -41.53 20.18
C ARG A 37 -5.93 -40.43 20.21
N HIS A 38 -5.93 -39.57 19.18
CA HIS A 38 -5.04 -38.42 19.12
C HIS A 38 -5.28 -37.44 20.28
N LEU A 39 -6.52 -37.21 20.68
CA LEU A 39 -6.88 -36.37 21.83
C LEU A 39 -6.32 -36.93 23.15
N VAL A 40 -6.47 -38.24 23.40
CA VAL A 40 -5.93 -38.89 24.61
C VAL A 40 -4.40 -38.86 24.61
N LYS A 41 -3.77 -39.10 23.45
CA LYS A 41 -2.32 -39.00 23.29
C LYS A 41 -1.83 -37.58 23.57
N LEU A 42 -2.48 -36.57 22.99
CA LEU A 42 -2.18 -35.15 23.23
C LEU A 42 -2.26 -34.82 24.71
N LEU A 43 -3.36 -35.17 25.39
CA LEU A 43 -3.50 -34.97 26.83
C LEU A 43 -2.38 -35.63 27.64
N SER A 44 -2.03 -36.87 27.30
CA SER A 44 -0.98 -37.63 27.99
C SER A 44 0.39 -37.00 27.81
N THR A 45 0.72 -36.57 26.59
CA THR A 45 1.99 -35.90 26.28
C THR A 45 2.08 -34.53 26.96
N GLN A 46 1.01 -33.74 26.91
CA GLN A 46 1.00 -32.41 27.51
C GLN A 46 0.95 -32.48 29.04
N LEU A 47 0.29 -33.48 29.64
CA LEU A 47 0.33 -33.69 31.08
C LEU A 47 1.73 -34.09 31.54
N GLU A 48 2.44 -34.93 30.79
CA GLU A 48 3.82 -35.27 31.10
C GLU A 48 4.75 -34.05 31.04
N SER A 49 4.61 -33.21 30.00
CA SER A 49 5.32 -31.92 29.90
C SER A 49 5.01 -30.98 31.07
N TYR A 50 3.73 -30.90 31.45
CA TYR A 50 3.26 -30.10 32.58
C TYR A 50 3.85 -30.59 33.91
N ARG A 51 3.87 -31.92 34.14
CA ARG A 51 4.44 -32.54 35.34
C ARG A 51 5.92 -32.21 35.51
N ARG A 52 6.74 -32.32 34.45
CA ARG A 52 8.18 -31.99 34.52
C ARG A 52 8.43 -30.56 35.02
N LYS A 53 7.51 -29.64 34.75
CA LYS A 53 7.61 -28.24 35.22
C LYS A 53 7.15 -28.07 36.67
N ILE A 54 6.27 -28.93 37.18
CA ILE A 54 5.75 -28.90 38.56
C ILE A 54 6.61 -29.68 39.56
N VAL A 55 7.52 -30.55 39.12
CA VAL A 55 8.39 -31.38 39.99
C VAL A 55 9.13 -30.57 41.08
N ARG A 56 9.24 -29.24 40.96
CA ARG A 56 9.77 -28.33 41.99
C ARG A 56 8.76 -27.90 43.08
N GLY A 57 7.55 -28.46 43.13
CA GLY A 57 6.43 -28.08 44.02
C GLY A 57 6.01 -29.13 45.07
N SER A 58 4.84 -28.93 45.69
CA SER A 58 4.26 -29.80 46.75
C SER A 58 4.20 -31.28 46.35
N SER A 59 4.71 -32.18 47.22
CA SER A 59 4.75 -33.63 46.98
C SER A 59 3.37 -34.22 46.70
N LYS A 60 2.31 -33.72 47.34
CA LYS A 60 0.92 -34.17 47.13
C LYS A 60 0.40 -33.83 45.73
N LEU A 61 0.70 -32.64 45.22
CA LEU A 61 0.32 -32.21 43.87
C LEU A 61 1.01 -33.05 42.80
N CYS A 62 2.30 -33.35 43.01
CA CYS A 62 3.07 -34.24 42.13
C CYS A 62 2.47 -35.65 42.10
N ALA A 63 2.10 -36.21 43.25
CA ALA A 63 1.46 -37.52 43.35
C ALA A 63 0.07 -37.53 42.67
N ALA A 64 -0.74 -36.48 42.86
CA ALA A 64 -2.05 -36.36 42.23
C ALA A 64 -1.95 -36.32 40.69
N TRP A 65 -0.98 -35.60 40.14
CA TRP A 65 -0.75 -35.60 38.69
C TRP A 65 -0.11 -36.90 38.18
N ALA A 66 0.70 -37.58 38.98
CA ALA A 66 1.20 -38.92 38.65
C ALA A 66 0.06 -39.94 38.50
N SER A 67 -0.89 -39.93 39.44
CA SER A 67 -2.11 -40.74 39.36
C SER A 67 -2.92 -40.44 38.10
N ASN A 68 -3.10 -39.15 37.75
CA ASN A 68 -3.78 -38.75 36.52
C ASN A 68 -3.01 -39.17 35.25
N GLN A 69 -1.68 -39.15 35.24
CA GLN A 69 -0.87 -39.65 34.12
C GLN A 69 -1.07 -41.15 33.92
N ALA A 70 -1.03 -41.94 34.99
CA ALA A 70 -1.28 -43.37 34.94
C ALA A 70 -2.72 -43.68 34.47
N MET A 71 -3.70 -42.91 34.94
CA MET A 71 -5.10 -42.99 34.49
C MET A 71 -5.24 -42.70 32.99
N LEU A 72 -4.58 -41.68 32.45
CA LEU A 72 -4.58 -41.42 31.00
C LEU A 72 -3.91 -42.55 30.21
N GLY A 73 -2.85 -43.15 30.74
CA GLY A 73 -2.20 -44.33 30.15
C GLY A 73 -3.15 -45.53 30.04
N ARG A 74 -3.93 -45.81 31.10
CA ARG A 74 -4.99 -46.84 31.09
C ARG A 74 -6.12 -46.50 30.11
N CYS A 75 -6.51 -45.23 30.02
CA CYS A 75 -7.51 -44.80 29.05
C CYS A 75 -7.01 -44.97 27.60
N ALA A 76 -5.73 -44.68 27.35
CA ALA A 76 -5.10 -44.85 26.05
C ALA A 76 -5.05 -46.32 25.60
N SER A 77 -4.81 -47.26 26.53
CA SER A 77 -4.83 -48.69 26.18
C SER A 77 -6.24 -49.17 25.82
N LEU A 78 -7.28 -48.74 26.56
CA LEU A 78 -8.68 -49.08 26.25
C LEU A 78 -9.18 -48.53 24.91
N ILE A 79 -8.69 -47.35 24.49
CA ILE A 79 -9.16 -46.69 23.27
C ILE A 79 -8.30 -47.11 22.05
N SER A 80 -7.19 -47.82 22.27
CA SER A 80 -6.30 -48.29 21.19
C SER A 80 -6.98 -49.30 20.24
N THR A 81 -7.99 -50.02 20.72
CA THR A 81 -8.79 -50.96 19.92
C THR A 81 -10.09 -50.30 19.43
N PRO A 82 -10.68 -50.75 18.30
CA PRO A 82 -11.93 -50.19 17.78
C PRO A 82 -13.13 -50.39 18.71
N SER A 83 -13.16 -51.54 19.38
CA SER A 83 -14.14 -51.91 20.40
C SER A 83 -13.41 -52.33 21.67
N LEU A 84 -14.11 -52.28 22.80
CA LEU A 84 -13.60 -52.88 24.02
C LEU A 84 -13.51 -54.41 23.87
N ASP A 85 -12.41 -54.97 24.35
CA ASP A 85 -12.12 -56.40 24.38
C ASP A 85 -11.95 -56.86 25.83
N VAL A 86 -12.42 -58.08 26.13
CA VAL A 86 -12.45 -58.64 27.49
C VAL A 86 -11.04 -58.73 28.05
N ASP A 87 -10.07 -59.23 27.30
CA ASP A 87 -8.69 -59.36 27.77
C ASP A 87 -8.05 -57.98 28.04
N THR A 88 -8.43 -56.97 27.27
CA THR A 88 -7.98 -55.59 27.45
C THR A 88 -8.58 -54.96 28.71
N ILE A 89 -9.87 -55.20 29.01
CA ILE A 89 -10.49 -54.76 30.27
C ILE A 89 -9.91 -55.51 31.46
N LEU A 90 -9.70 -56.83 31.37
CA LEU A 90 -9.10 -57.63 32.45
C LEU A 90 -7.68 -57.16 32.78
N ARG A 91 -6.86 -56.86 31.76
CA ARG A 91 -5.55 -56.22 31.96
C ARG A 91 -5.68 -54.84 32.63
N ALA A 92 -6.69 -54.05 32.24
CA ALA A 92 -6.95 -52.77 32.87
C ALA A 92 -7.37 -52.92 34.35
N PHE A 93 -8.17 -53.93 34.69
CA PHE A 93 -8.52 -54.26 36.06
C PHE A 93 -7.30 -54.69 36.88
N ALA A 94 -6.45 -55.56 36.33
CA ALA A 94 -5.20 -55.96 36.99
C ALA A 94 -4.28 -54.76 37.27
N SER A 95 -4.20 -53.81 36.34
CA SER A 95 -3.38 -52.60 36.50
C SER A 95 -3.86 -51.64 37.59
N LEU A 96 -5.04 -51.86 38.19
CA LEU A 96 -5.51 -51.08 39.34
C LEU A 96 -4.71 -51.40 40.61
N ASP A 97 -4.11 -52.59 40.71
CA ASP A 97 -3.36 -53.06 41.87
C ASP A 97 -1.84 -52.80 41.76
N GLU A 98 -1.35 -52.32 40.61
CA GLU A 98 0.09 -52.20 40.29
C GLU A 98 0.81 -50.98 40.90
N THR A 99 0.12 -50.06 41.60
CA THR A 99 0.71 -48.76 41.98
C THR A 99 0.55 -48.38 43.44
N GLU A 100 1.60 -47.78 44.03
CA GLU A 100 1.59 -47.12 45.36
C GLU A 100 0.69 -45.86 45.45
N THR A 101 0.10 -45.44 44.31
CA THR A 101 -0.82 -44.30 44.22
C THR A 101 -2.27 -44.74 44.08
N PRO A 102 -3.24 -43.92 44.52
CA PRO A 102 -4.66 -44.15 44.27
C PRO A 102 -4.92 -44.31 42.76
N SER A 103 -5.39 -45.49 42.38
CA SER A 103 -5.54 -45.91 40.99
C SER A 103 -6.95 -45.65 40.48
N VAL A 104 -7.03 -45.06 39.29
CA VAL A 104 -8.29 -44.67 38.63
C VAL A 104 -8.31 -45.24 37.21
N LEU A 105 -9.45 -45.84 36.83
CA LEU A 105 -9.72 -46.40 35.52
C LEU A 105 -11.06 -45.86 34.98
N PRO A 106 -11.04 -44.93 34.02
CA PRO A 106 -12.24 -44.52 33.29
C PRO A 106 -12.49 -45.42 32.07
N ILE A 107 -13.72 -45.89 31.93
CA ILE A 107 -14.22 -46.66 30.80
C ILE A 107 -15.38 -45.88 30.17
N HIS A 108 -15.22 -45.49 28.91
CA HIS A 108 -16.28 -44.87 28.12
C HIS A 108 -17.05 -45.97 27.37
N ILE A 109 -18.32 -46.16 27.73
CA ILE A 109 -19.21 -47.17 27.15
C ILE A 109 -20.06 -46.48 26.09
N ARG A 110 -19.66 -46.63 24.82
CA ARG A 110 -20.10 -45.75 23.72
C ARG A 110 -21.57 -45.94 23.38
N ALA A 111 -22.02 -47.16 23.12
CA ALA A 111 -23.41 -47.42 22.73
C ALA A 111 -24.44 -47.02 23.80
N GLN A 112 -24.05 -47.05 25.09
CA GLN A 112 -24.92 -46.66 26.22
C GLN A 112 -24.76 -45.21 26.67
N ASN A 113 -24.00 -44.37 25.98
CA ASN A 113 -23.83 -42.95 26.33
C ASN A 113 -23.43 -42.74 27.82
N ALA A 114 -22.56 -43.60 28.36
CA ALA A 114 -22.23 -43.61 29.76
C ALA A 114 -20.72 -43.76 30.01
N VAL A 115 -20.26 -43.23 31.13
CA VAL A 115 -18.90 -43.37 31.61
C VAL A 115 -18.93 -44.08 32.95
N LEU A 116 -18.10 -45.12 33.08
CA LEU A 116 -17.85 -45.86 34.32
C LEU A 116 -16.44 -45.54 34.80
N ILE A 117 -16.27 -45.07 36.03
CA ILE A 117 -14.98 -44.83 36.65
C ILE A 117 -14.80 -45.82 37.80
N LEU A 118 -13.74 -46.59 37.78
CA LEU A 118 -13.32 -47.43 38.89
C LEU A 118 -12.21 -46.72 39.66
N ARG A 119 -12.38 -46.59 40.98
CA ARG A 119 -11.35 -46.06 41.88
C ARG A 119 -10.95 -47.13 42.88
N ARG A 120 -9.67 -47.45 42.91
CA ARG A 120 -9.09 -48.40 43.87
C ARG A 120 -8.81 -47.68 45.19
N GLY A 121 -9.61 -47.96 46.21
CA GLY A 121 -9.33 -47.60 47.61
C GLY A 121 -8.71 -48.77 48.37
N GLU A 122 -8.28 -48.61 49.63
CA GLU A 122 -7.53 -49.65 50.37
C GLU A 122 -8.28 -50.98 50.55
N LYS A 123 -9.60 -50.92 50.81
CA LYS A 123 -10.43 -52.08 51.18
C LYS A 123 -11.55 -52.39 50.17
N SER A 124 -11.81 -51.48 49.23
CA SER A 124 -12.88 -51.59 48.24
C SER A 124 -12.52 -50.89 46.93
N VAL A 125 -13.24 -51.24 45.87
CA VAL A 125 -13.26 -50.51 44.60
C VAL A 125 -14.55 -49.72 44.51
N ILE A 126 -14.44 -48.41 44.30
CA ILE A 126 -15.60 -47.54 44.10
C ILE A 126 -15.88 -47.45 42.61
N PHE A 127 -17.08 -47.85 42.22
CA PHE A 127 -17.64 -47.68 40.89
C PHE A 127 -18.45 -46.40 40.87
N GLU A 128 -18.10 -45.47 39.99
CA GLU A 128 -18.83 -44.23 39.75
C GLU A 128 -19.35 -44.23 38.32
N CYS A 129 -20.56 -43.74 38.08
CA CYS A 129 -21.08 -43.63 36.71
C CYS A 129 -21.73 -42.27 36.43
N PHE A 130 -21.74 -41.86 35.17
CA PHE A 130 -22.49 -40.72 34.71
C PHE A 130 -22.77 -40.77 33.20
N GLU A 131 -23.77 -40.01 32.76
CA GLU A 131 -24.14 -39.81 31.36
C GLU A 131 -23.07 -38.98 30.60
N ALA A 132 -22.61 -39.47 29.46
CA ALA A 132 -21.53 -38.85 28.68
C ALA A 132 -22.03 -37.63 27.87
N SER A 133 -23.19 -37.74 27.23
CA SER A 133 -23.79 -36.68 26.39
C SER A 133 -25.27 -36.49 26.75
N PRO A 134 -25.72 -35.24 27.02
CA PRO A 134 -27.13 -34.97 27.37
C PRO A 134 -28.05 -35.05 26.13
N LEU A 135 -29.36 -35.07 26.34
CA LEU A 135 -30.34 -35.03 25.24
C LEU A 135 -30.26 -33.72 24.43
N ALA A 136 -30.44 -33.80 23.11
CA ALA A 136 -30.38 -32.64 22.20
C ALA A 136 -31.32 -31.51 22.64
N LYS A 137 -32.55 -31.86 23.05
CA LYS A 137 -33.55 -30.89 23.55
C LYS A 137 -33.05 -30.11 24.78
N GLN A 138 -32.30 -30.76 25.67
CA GLN A 138 -31.77 -30.09 26.87
C GLN A 138 -30.64 -29.12 26.50
N VAL A 139 -29.83 -29.48 25.51
CA VAL A 139 -28.73 -28.64 25.00
C VAL A 139 -29.30 -27.39 24.33
N THR A 140 -30.20 -27.56 23.37
CA THR A 140 -30.77 -26.46 22.57
C THR A 140 -31.68 -25.55 23.39
N ALA A 141 -32.35 -26.07 24.43
CA ALA A 141 -33.15 -25.24 25.35
C ALA A 141 -32.30 -24.45 26.37
N SER A 142 -31.01 -24.77 26.52
CA SER A 142 -30.17 -24.14 27.52
C SER A 142 -29.61 -22.79 27.05
N ASN A 143 -29.71 -21.74 27.87
CA ASN A 143 -29.01 -20.48 27.63
C ASN A 143 -27.51 -20.63 27.95
N GLY A 144 -26.79 -21.25 26.99
CA GLY A 144 -25.34 -21.27 26.88
C GLY A 144 -24.62 -22.49 27.48
N ALA A 145 -24.94 -22.96 28.69
CA ALA A 145 -24.29 -24.16 29.24
C ALA A 145 -25.14 -24.87 30.31
N LEU A 146 -25.24 -26.20 30.20
CA LEU A 146 -25.89 -27.06 31.17
C LEU A 146 -25.05 -27.19 32.45
N THR A 147 -25.68 -27.05 33.60
CA THR A 147 -25.04 -27.30 34.90
C THR A 147 -25.29 -28.74 35.31
N ARG A 148 -24.24 -29.57 35.30
CA ARG A 148 -24.32 -31.01 35.58
C ARG A 148 -23.42 -31.37 36.77
N ARG A 149 -23.85 -32.35 37.58
CA ARG A 149 -23.10 -32.89 38.73
C ARG A 149 -22.56 -34.27 38.38
N PHE A 150 -21.34 -34.56 38.80
CA PHE A 150 -20.64 -35.81 38.52
C PHE A 150 -19.95 -36.33 39.77
N PRO A 151 -19.97 -37.65 40.05
CA PRO A 151 -20.75 -38.67 39.34
C PRO A 151 -22.25 -38.64 39.70
N ALA A 152 -23.07 -39.36 38.93
CA ALA A 152 -24.50 -39.51 39.17
C ALA A 152 -24.79 -40.54 40.27
N HIS A 153 -24.17 -41.72 40.17
CA HIS A 153 -24.23 -42.78 41.18
C HIS A 153 -22.84 -43.29 41.52
N ALA A 154 -22.68 -43.78 42.76
CA ALA A 154 -21.46 -44.43 43.21
C ALA A 154 -21.75 -45.63 44.12
N VAL A 155 -21.02 -46.72 43.93
CA VAL A 155 -21.15 -47.97 44.69
C VAL A 155 -19.76 -48.46 45.09
N SER A 156 -19.58 -48.79 46.37
CA SER A 156 -18.35 -49.37 46.92
C SER A 156 -18.48 -50.89 46.99
N VAL A 157 -17.66 -51.60 46.23
CA VAL A 157 -17.60 -53.07 46.19
C VAL A 157 -16.36 -53.55 46.95
N PRO A 158 -16.49 -54.45 47.94
CA PRO A 158 -15.34 -54.98 48.68
C PRO A 158 -14.31 -55.65 47.76
N LEU A 159 -13.01 -55.53 48.09
CA LEU A 159 -11.93 -56.05 47.24
C LEU A 159 -12.04 -57.55 46.99
N HIS A 160 -12.37 -58.35 48.01
CA HIS A 160 -12.50 -59.81 47.84
C HIS A 160 -13.60 -60.19 46.83
N ALA A 161 -14.66 -59.38 46.71
CA ALA A 161 -15.71 -59.57 45.72
C ALA A 161 -15.24 -59.13 44.34
N PHE A 162 -14.54 -57.99 44.25
CA PHE A 162 -13.98 -57.49 43.00
C PHE A 162 -12.86 -58.40 42.44
N HIS A 163 -12.02 -58.98 43.29
CA HIS A 163 -10.91 -59.87 42.90
C HIS A 163 -11.35 -61.29 42.55
N ASN A 164 -12.64 -61.59 42.65
CA ASN A 164 -13.16 -62.85 42.14
C ASN A 164 -13.00 -62.89 40.61
N ALA A 165 -12.18 -63.82 40.11
CA ALA A 165 -11.86 -63.93 38.69
C ALA A 165 -13.10 -64.14 37.80
N LEU A 166 -14.11 -64.88 38.29
CA LEU A 166 -15.37 -65.07 37.57
C LEU A 166 -16.14 -63.75 37.49
N PHE A 167 -16.22 -63.00 38.59
CA PHE A 167 -16.87 -61.70 38.61
C PHE A 167 -16.21 -60.71 37.66
N GLN A 168 -14.88 -60.59 37.68
CA GLN A 168 -14.16 -59.70 36.76
C GLN A 168 -14.40 -60.05 35.29
N ARG A 169 -14.41 -61.35 34.98
CA ARG A 169 -14.67 -61.83 33.62
C ARG A 169 -16.09 -61.53 33.16
N GLU A 170 -17.09 -61.82 33.98
CA GLU A 170 -18.50 -61.51 33.68
C GLU A 170 -18.74 -60.00 33.56
N LEU A 171 -18.13 -59.21 34.43
CA LEU A 171 -18.21 -57.75 34.36
C LEU A 171 -17.56 -57.21 33.09
N ALA A 172 -16.38 -57.72 32.73
CA ALA A 172 -15.68 -57.35 31.50
C ALA A 172 -16.49 -57.73 30.26
N ASP A 173 -17.02 -58.96 30.19
CA ASP A 173 -17.91 -59.40 29.11
C ASP A 173 -19.13 -58.49 28.98
N LYS A 174 -19.81 -58.20 30.10
CA LYS A 174 -20.98 -57.32 30.11
C LYS A 174 -20.64 -55.91 29.64
N ILE A 175 -19.51 -55.34 30.05
CA ILE A 175 -19.06 -54.01 29.60
C ILE A 175 -18.76 -54.02 28.09
N CYS A 176 -18.03 -55.03 27.59
CA CYS A 176 -17.73 -55.15 26.15
C CYS A 176 -19.01 -55.26 25.31
N ARG A 177 -19.98 -56.07 25.77
CA ARG A 177 -21.29 -56.18 25.12
C ARG A 177 -22.04 -54.86 25.12
N LEU A 178 -22.09 -54.17 26.25
CA LEU A 178 -22.78 -52.87 26.36
C LEU A 178 -22.09 -51.75 25.58
N ASP A 179 -20.78 -51.84 25.29
CA ASP A 179 -20.08 -50.84 24.46
C ASP A 179 -20.52 -50.88 22.99
N ILE A 180 -20.98 -52.03 22.50
CA ILE A 180 -21.31 -52.29 21.08
C ILE A 180 -22.82 -52.44 20.85
N GLU A 181 -23.54 -53.13 21.73
CA GLU A 181 -24.96 -53.45 21.56
C GLU A 181 -25.83 -52.18 21.66
N GLN A 182 -26.60 -51.87 20.63
CA GLN A 182 -27.64 -50.85 20.69
C GLN A 182 -28.95 -51.48 21.14
N VAL A 183 -29.57 -50.93 22.18
CA VAL A 183 -30.85 -51.41 22.73
C VAL A 183 -31.96 -50.46 22.32
N GLU A 184 -32.92 -50.93 21.52
CA GLU A 184 -33.94 -50.10 20.89
C GLU A 184 -34.81 -49.34 21.90
N GLU A 185 -35.10 -49.97 23.05
CA GLU A 185 -35.85 -49.37 24.15
C GLU A 185 -35.12 -48.19 24.82
N MET A 186 -33.80 -48.13 24.69
CA MET A 186 -32.97 -47.05 25.24
C MET A 186 -32.76 -45.90 24.25
N ILE A 187 -33.21 -46.02 22.99
CA ILE A 187 -33.09 -44.96 21.99
C ILE A 187 -34.35 -44.08 22.03
N PRO A 188 -34.23 -42.75 22.23
CA PRO A 188 -35.38 -41.85 22.23
C PRO A 188 -36.17 -41.91 20.91
N LYS A 189 -37.47 -42.25 20.98
CA LYS A 189 -38.34 -42.34 19.80
C LYS A 189 -39.07 -41.01 19.56
N HIS A 190 -38.84 -40.36 18.42
CA HIS A 190 -39.63 -39.20 17.98
C HIS A 190 -40.85 -39.65 17.18
N GLN A 191 -42.06 -39.23 17.61
CA GLN A 191 -43.29 -39.40 16.83
C GLN A 191 -43.48 -38.22 15.87
N ASN A 192 -43.56 -38.50 14.58
CA ASN A 192 -44.23 -37.62 13.63
C ASN A 192 -45.69 -38.07 13.48
N VAL A 193 -46.61 -37.11 13.39
CA VAL A 193 -48.02 -37.37 13.10
C VAL A 193 -48.12 -38.20 11.81
N GLY A 194 -48.62 -39.43 11.92
CA GLY A 194 -49.02 -40.27 10.80
C GLY A 194 -48.17 -41.51 10.48
N GLN A 195 -46.87 -41.58 10.83
CA GLN A 195 -46.05 -42.79 10.59
C GLN A 195 -44.94 -42.97 11.63
N SER A 196 -44.95 -44.11 12.33
CA SER A 196 -43.96 -44.53 13.32
C SER A 196 -42.66 -45.01 12.67
N ARG A 197 -41.86 -44.09 12.11
CA ARG A 197 -40.45 -44.36 11.73
C ARG A 197 -39.53 -43.79 12.80
N ILE A 198 -38.76 -44.66 13.46
CA ILE A 198 -37.74 -44.30 14.45
C ILE A 198 -36.66 -43.48 13.72
N ARG A 199 -36.62 -42.17 13.95
CA ARG A 199 -35.49 -41.34 13.55
C ARG A 199 -34.50 -41.27 14.71
N ILE A 200 -33.40 -42.00 14.61
CA ILE A 200 -32.26 -41.93 15.55
C ILE A 200 -31.63 -40.54 15.38
N ARG A 201 -32.08 -39.57 16.17
CA ARG A 201 -31.60 -38.17 16.12
C ARG A 201 -31.08 -37.68 17.47
N ASP A 202 -31.14 -38.51 18.50
CA ASP A 202 -30.81 -38.12 19.86
C ASP A 202 -29.95 -39.18 20.56
N THR A 203 -29.42 -38.84 21.74
CA THR A 203 -28.48 -39.67 22.51
C THR A 203 -29.19 -40.83 23.23
N THR A 204 -28.56 -42.00 23.28
CA THR A 204 -29.04 -43.17 24.02
C THR A 204 -29.24 -42.83 25.50
N ASN A 205 -30.32 -43.36 26.11
CA ASN A 205 -30.56 -43.29 27.55
C ASN A 205 -29.52 -44.15 28.30
N PRO A 206 -28.75 -43.57 29.25
CA PRO A 206 -27.69 -44.29 29.97
C PRO A 206 -28.17 -45.26 31.06
N SER A 207 -29.48 -45.45 31.28
CA SER A 207 -30.04 -46.26 32.37
C SER A 207 -29.48 -47.69 32.47
N LEU A 208 -29.04 -48.33 31.38
CA LEU A 208 -28.39 -49.65 31.46
C LEU A 208 -27.10 -49.62 32.29
N ILE A 209 -26.36 -48.51 32.25
CA ILE A 209 -25.17 -48.34 33.09
C ILE A 209 -25.56 -47.65 34.39
N THR A 210 -26.26 -46.52 34.32
CA THR A 210 -26.50 -45.68 35.49
C THR A 210 -27.49 -46.26 36.50
N GLU A 211 -28.37 -47.17 36.06
CA GLU A 211 -29.37 -47.82 36.91
C GLU A 211 -29.12 -49.34 36.99
N MET A 212 -29.19 -50.07 35.87
CA MET A 212 -29.11 -51.55 35.87
C MET A 212 -27.76 -52.05 36.41
N LEU A 213 -26.63 -51.65 35.79
CA LEU A 213 -25.32 -52.10 36.24
C LEU A 213 -25.02 -51.64 37.67
N MET A 214 -25.36 -50.39 38.02
CA MET A 214 -25.16 -49.88 39.39
C MET A 214 -26.02 -50.62 40.42
N ALA A 215 -27.25 -51.02 40.09
CA ALA A 215 -28.10 -51.82 40.97
C ALA A 215 -27.52 -53.23 41.19
N ILE A 216 -26.98 -53.87 40.13
CA ILE A 216 -26.28 -55.14 40.24
C ILE A 216 -25.06 -55.00 41.14
N LEU A 217 -24.23 -53.97 40.93
CA LEU A 217 -23.04 -53.72 41.77
C LEU A 217 -23.43 -53.41 43.22
N ALA A 218 -24.55 -52.71 43.45
CA ALA A 218 -25.05 -52.40 44.78
C ALA A 218 -25.46 -53.67 45.56
N SER A 219 -25.87 -54.75 44.87
CA SER A 219 -26.15 -56.04 45.52
C SER A 219 -24.89 -56.74 46.06
N LEU A 220 -23.73 -56.46 45.46
CA LEU A 220 -22.42 -57.00 45.85
C LEU A 220 -21.66 -56.07 46.82
N GLY A 221 -22.18 -54.87 47.05
CA GLY A 221 -21.49 -53.81 47.77
C GLY A 221 -22.46 -52.90 48.51
N THR A 222 -22.10 -51.62 48.58
CA THR A 222 -22.95 -50.60 49.24
C THR A 222 -22.94 -49.31 48.43
N PRO A 223 -24.11 -48.66 48.21
CA PRO A 223 -24.15 -47.30 47.66
C PRO A 223 -23.37 -46.34 48.57
N VAL A 224 -22.54 -45.49 47.97
CA VAL A 224 -21.70 -44.52 48.70
C VAL A 224 -21.88 -43.13 48.15
N ASN A 225 -21.76 -42.13 49.01
CA ASN A 225 -21.73 -40.73 48.60
C ASN A 225 -20.27 -40.29 48.43
N VAL A 226 -19.89 -39.95 47.20
CA VAL A 226 -18.55 -39.47 46.87
C VAL A 226 -18.54 -37.98 46.62
N GLN A 227 -17.36 -37.36 46.67
CA GLN A 227 -17.23 -35.94 46.39
C GLN A 227 -17.65 -35.62 44.96
N GLN A 228 -18.80 -34.96 44.80
CA GLN A 228 -19.30 -34.54 43.51
C GLN A 228 -18.60 -33.27 43.03
N ILE A 229 -18.30 -33.23 41.73
CA ILE A 229 -17.89 -32.02 41.04
C ILE A 229 -19.06 -31.48 40.23
N GLN A 230 -19.21 -30.15 40.22
CA GLN A 230 -20.17 -29.47 39.36
C GLN A 230 -19.47 -28.86 38.15
N LYS A 231 -20.01 -29.10 36.95
CA LYS A 231 -19.41 -28.64 35.71
C LYS A 231 -20.46 -28.00 34.81
N ARG A 232 -20.07 -26.89 34.19
CA ARG A 232 -20.84 -26.27 33.10
C ARG A 232 -20.46 -26.96 31.80
N THR A 233 -21.34 -27.82 31.30
CA THR A 233 -21.18 -28.57 30.06
C THR A 233 -21.76 -27.75 28.91
N ARG A 234 -20.88 -27.33 28.00
CA ARG A 234 -21.26 -26.72 26.72
C ARG A 234 -21.22 -27.80 25.66
N ASP A 235 -22.32 -27.97 24.96
CA ASP A 235 -22.54 -28.86 23.83
C ASP A 235 -23.45 -28.11 22.84
N ASP A 236 -23.56 -28.60 21.61
CA ASP A 236 -24.51 -28.12 20.59
C ASP A 236 -25.04 -29.31 19.80
N ALA A 237 -26.23 -29.18 19.23
CA ALA A 237 -26.85 -30.17 18.35
C ALA A 237 -27.19 -29.51 17.02
N LEU A 238 -26.24 -29.52 16.10
CA LEU A 238 -26.35 -28.85 14.80
C LEU A 238 -26.65 -29.87 13.71
N LEU A 239 -27.66 -29.60 12.90
CA LEU A 239 -28.11 -30.52 11.85
C LEU A 239 -28.32 -29.77 10.54
N GLU A 240 -27.64 -30.21 9.49
CA GLU A 240 -27.93 -29.79 8.11
C GLU A 240 -29.11 -30.59 7.54
N ASN A 241 -29.97 -29.93 6.75
CA ASN A 241 -31.25 -30.48 6.26
C ASN A 241 -31.12 -31.80 5.48
N THR A 242 -29.95 -32.09 4.91
CA THR A 242 -29.65 -33.26 4.06
C THR A 242 -29.14 -34.46 4.84
N THR A 243 -28.84 -34.32 6.14
CA THR A 243 -28.14 -35.35 6.93
C THR A 243 -29.01 -36.05 7.97
N LEU A 244 -28.60 -37.26 8.36
CA LEU A 244 -29.37 -38.12 9.29
C LEU A 244 -29.05 -37.84 10.76
N LEU A 245 -27.80 -37.51 11.09
CA LEU A 245 -27.29 -37.34 12.46
C LEU A 245 -26.69 -35.94 12.67
N PRO A 246 -27.03 -35.26 13.78
CA PRO A 246 -26.47 -33.95 14.08
C PRO A 246 -25.01 -34.04 14.52
N TRP A 247 -24.22 -33.01 14.25
CA TRP A 247 -22.94 -32.84 14.93
C TRP A 247 -23.17 -32.58 16.42
N ARG A 248 -22.36 -33.24 17.26
CA ARG A 248 -22.38 -33.16 18.72
C ARG A 248 -20.96 -33.08 19.25
N ARG A 249 -20.76 -32.47 20.42
CA ARG A 249 -19.44 -32.45 21.05
C ARG A 249 -19.04 -33.85 21.53
N SER A 250 -17.78 -34.24 21.30
CA SER A 250 -17.23 -35.55 21.71
C SER A 250 -17.58 -35.89 23.18
N PRO A 251 -18.31 -36.99 23.43
CA PRO A 251 -18.62 -37.47 24.78
C PRO A 251 -17.36 -37.87 25.56
N LEU A 252 -16.36 -38.45 24.87
CA LEU A 252 -15.08 -38.81 25.46
C LEU A 252 -14.34 -37.58 26.01
N TRP A 253 -14.41 -36.44 25.32
CA TRP A 253 -13.81 -35.20 25.84
C TRP A 253 -14.44 -34.74 27.17
N LEU A 254 -15.76 -34.93 27.34
CA LEU A 254 -16.38 -34.68 28.63
C LEU A 254 -15.89 -35.67 29.67
N ALA A 255 -15.86 -36.97 29.33
CA ALA A 255 -15.39 -38.04 30.19
C ALA A 255 -13.98 -37.74 30.75
N LEU A 256 -13.01 -37.49 29.87
CA LEU A 256 -11.63 -37.15 30.22
C LEU A 256 -11.56 -35.95 31.15
N ARG A 257 -12.30 -34.87 30.84
CA ARG A 257 -12.30 -33.67 31.69
C ARG A 257 -12.93 -33.90 33.06
N VAL A 258 -13.99 -34.70 33.14
CA VAL A 258 -14.64 -35.04 34.41
C VAL A 258 -13.70 -35.91 35.24
N THR A 259 -13.13 -36.96 34.66
CA THR A 259 -12.23 -37.89 35.36
C THR A 259 -10.95 -37.21 35.82
N LEU A 260 -10.35 -36.33 35.01
CA LEU A 260 -9.16 -35.54 35.42
C LEU A 260 -9.48 -34.67 36.64
N GLN A 261 -10.60 -33.94 36.60
CA GLN A 261 -10.96 -33.02 37.67
C GLN A 261 -11.41 -33.76 38.95
N SER A 262 -12.20 -34.83 38.83
CA SER A 262 -12.67 -35.60 39.98
C SER A 262 -11.54 -36.40 40.64
N SER A 263 -10.59 -36.90 39.86
CA SER A 263 -9.39 -37.56 40.40
C SER A 263 -8.49 -36.59 41.17
N LEU A 264 -8.36 -35.33 40.73
CA LEU A 264 -7.69 -34.31 41.51
C LEU A 264 -8.46 -33.97 42.79
N ALA A 265 -9.79 -33.86 42.71
CA ALA A 265 -10.64 -33.55 43.86
C ALA A 265 -10.56 -34.61 44.96
N GLY A 266 -10.41 -35.89 44.59
CA GLY A 266 -10.23 -36.97 45.56
C GLY A 266 -8.88 -36.97 46.29
N LEU A 267 -7.88 -36.25 45.78
CA LEU A 267 -6.49 -36.28 46.31
C LEU A 267 -6.03 -34.94 46.90
N LEU A 268 -6.66 -33.85 46.50
CA LEU A 268 -6.31 -32.49 46.92
C LEU A 268 -7.50 -31.83 47.60
N PRO A 269 -7.31 -31.19 48.77
CA PRO A 269 -8.41 -30.59 49.51
C PRO A 269 -8.92 -29.31 48.84
N GLY A 270 -10.23 -29.08 48.97
CA GLY A 270 -10.86 -27.78 48.70
C GLY A 270 -10.62 -27.21 47.29
N THR A 271 -10.20 -25.95 47.23
CA THR A 271 -10.03 -25.20 45.99
C THR A 271 -8.76 -25.57 45.22
N GLU A 272 -7.78 -26.24 45.86
CA GLU A 272 -6.50 -26.60 45.24
C GLU A 272 -6.68 -27.50 44.02
N ALA A 273 -7.55 -28.51 44.10
CA ALA A 273 -7.87 -29.39 42.97
C ALA A 273 -8.40 -28.61 41.76
N THR A 274 -9.28 -27.63 42.03
CA THR A 274 -9.89 -26.80 40.99
C THR A 274 -8.87 -25.86 40.36
N VAL A 275 -7.97 -25.27 41.15
CA VAL A 275 -6.89 -24.41 40.66
C VAL A 275 -5.88 -25.21 39.83
N ALA A 276 -5.48 -26.40 40.30
CA ALA A 276 -4.58 -27.28 39.57
C ALA A 276 -5.17 -27.68 38.21
N TYR A 277 -6.43 -28.14 38.19
CA TYR A 277 -7.14 -28.47 36.96
C TYR A 277 -7.20 -27.29 35.99
N LYS A 278 -7.56 -26.09 36.47
CA LYS A 278 -7.66 -24.89 35.61
C LYS A 278 -6.30 -24.49 35.03
N ASN A 279 -5.22 -24.56 35.80
CA ASN A 279 -3.87 -24.29 35.32
C ASN A 279 -3.46 -25.27 34.21
N PHE A 280 -3.65 -26.58 34.41
CA PHE A 280 -3.38 -27.58 33.38
C PHE A 280 -4.21 -27.34 32.11
N MET A 281 -5.49 -26.98 32.25
CA MET A 281 -6.33 -26.67 31.10
C MET A 281 -5.89 -25.41 30.34
N ILE A 282 -5.28 -24.42 31.00
CA ILE A 282 -4.68 -23.26 30.31
C ILE A 282 -3.42 -23.71 29.57
N PHE A 283 -2.57 -24.51 30.22
CA PHE A 283 -1.35 -25.06 29.63
C PHE A 283 -1.66 -25.88 28.37
N LEU A 284 -2.62 -26.81 28.45
CA LEU A 284 -3.08 -27.61 27.32
C LEU A 284 -3.56 -26.76 26.14
N LEU A 285 -4.33 -25.69 26.42
CA LEU A 285 -4.80 -24.79 25.37
C LEU A 285 -3.65 -24.00 24.72
N ALA A 286 -2.63 -23.62 25.49
CA ALA A 286 -1.45 -22.94 24.96
C ALA A 286 -0.62 -23.87 24.06
N GLU A 287 -0.49 -25.15 24.40
CA GLU A 287 0.21 -26.12 23.55
C GLU A 287 -0.59 -26.41 22.27
N LEU A 288 -1.91 -26.57 22.37
CA LEU A 288 -2.79 -26.71 21.21
C LEU A 288 -2.74 -25.47 20.29
N ALA A 289 -2.65 -24.27 20.87
CA ALA A 289 -2.47 -23.03 20.11
C ALA A 289 -1.11 -22.99 19.37
N SER A 290 -0.06 -23.54 19.98
CA SER A 290 1.26 -23.65 19.36
C SER A 290 1.22 -24.61 18.16
N GLU A 291 0.58 -25.77 18.29
CA GLU A 291 0.38 -26.72 17.19
C GLU A 291 -0.49 -26.14 16.07
N ALA A 292 -1.55 -25.41 16.45
CA ALA A 292 -2.44 -24.72 15.52
C ALA A 292 -1.72 -23.64 14.69
N SER A 293 -0.81 -22.89 15.32
CA SER A 293 -0.02 -21.87 14.62
C SER A 293 0.95 -22.45 13.59
N ALA A 294 1.46 -23.66 13.83
CA ALA A 294 2.41 -24.32 12.93
C ALA A 294 1.73 -24.94 11.69
N THR A 295 0.42 -25.17 11.73
CA THR A 295 -0.36 -25.86 10.69
C THR A 295 -1.16 -24.91 9.78
N ALA A 296 -0.90 -23.60 9.85
CA ALA A 296 -1.52 -22.56 9.01
C ALA A 296 -3.07 -22.52 9.08
N LEU A 297 -3.65 -22.71 10.26
CA LEU A 297 -5.09 -22.55 10.46
C LEU A 297 -5.58 -21.11 10.19
N PRO A 298 -6.86 -20.93 9.80
CA PRO A 298 -7.46 -19.61 9.61
C PRO A 298 -7.24 -18.67 10.79
N GLY A 299 -6.93 -17.40 10.50
CA GLY A 299 -6.64 -16.38 11.51
C GLY A 299 -7.76 -16.21 12.54
N GLU A 300 -9.02 -16.34 12.13
CA GLU A 300 -10.19 -16.31 13.02
C GLU A 300 -10.15 -17.40 14.12
N ILE A 301 -9.75 -18.63 13.77
CA ILE A 301 -9.66 -19.74 14.72
C ILE A 301 -8.52 -19.48 15.71
N CYS A 302 -7.36 -19.05 15.21
CA CYS A 302 -6.22 -18.67 16.04
C CYS A 302 -6.60 -17.57 17.04
N HIS A 303 -7.35 -16.55 16.61
CA HIS A 303 -7.85 -15.49 17.49
C HIS A 303 -8.81 -16.02 18.56
N VAL A 304 -9.74 -16.91 18.21
CA VAL A 304 -10.67 -17.54 19.16
C VAL A 304 -9.91 -18.31 20.24
N ILE A 305 -8.84 -19.04 19.87
CA ILE A 305 -7.99 -19.76 20.81
C ILE A 305 -7.29 -18.78 21.77
N VAL A 306 -6.67 -17.72 21.24
CA VAL A 306 -6.02 -16.66 22.04
C VAL A 306 -7.00 -16.01 23.01
N ALA A 307 -8.18 -15.59 22.53
CA ALA A 307 -9.22 -14.99 23.36
C ALA A 307 -9.73 -15.95 24.45
N LYS A 308 -9.74 -17.27 24.18
CA LYS A 308 -10.12 -18.28 25.18
C LYS A 308 -9.04 -18.48 26.24
N ILE A 309 -7.76 -18.48 25.84
CA ILE A 309 -6.61 -18.54 26.77
C ILE A 309 -6.59 -17.28 27.65
N ALA A 310 -6.63 -16.09 27.04
CA ALA A 310 -6.62 -14.81 27.75
C ALA A 310 -7.75 -14.71 28.78
N ARG A 311 -8.99 -15.06 28.39
CA ARG A 311 -10.13 -15.08 29.32
C ARG A 311 -9.96 -16.08 30.46
N ARG A 312 -9.30 -17.21 30.24
CA ARG A 312 -9.06 -18.21 31.30
C ARG A 312 -7.97 -17.77 32.27
N VAL A 313 -6.88 -17.19 31.77
CA VAL A 313 -5.83 -16.58 32.59
C VAL A 313 -6.43 -15.44 33.42
N PHE A 314 -7.21 -14.55 32.82
CA PHE A 314 -7.90 -13.47 33.53
C PHE A 314 -8.84 -13.99 34.62
N LYS A 315 -9.67 -15.00 34.32
CA LYS A 315 -10.59 -15.61 35.30
C LYS A 315 -9.92 -16.35 36.44
N LEU A 316 -8.72 -16.89 36.21
CA LEU A 316 -7.94 -17.58 37.24
C LEU A 316 -7.11 -16.57 38.06
N GLY A 317 -6.76 -15.43 37.47
CA GLY A 317 -6.13 -14.30 38.16
C GLY A 317 -4.81 -14.70 38.84
N PRO A 318 -4.62 -14.37 40.14
CA PRO A 318 -3.37 -14.61 40.86
C PRO A 318 -3.04 -16.10 41.00
N ASP A 319 -4.03 -16.98 40.94
CA ASP A 319 -3.85 -18.44 41.05
C ASP A 319 -3.24 -19.08 39.78
N THR A 320 -2.96 -18.27 38.74
CA THR A 320 -2.29 -18.73 37.53
C THR A 320 -0.79 -18.86 37.77
N GLN A 321 -0.27 -20.09 37.71
CA GLN A 321 1.15 -20.41 37.87
C GLN A 321 2.01 -19.66 36.84
N ASN A 322 3.17 -19.15 37.27
CA ASN A 322 4.05 -18.32 36.43
C ASN A 322 4.41 -18.99 35.11
N PHE A 323 4.89 -20.23 35.13
CA PHE A 323 5.27 -20.94 33.90
C PHE A 323 4.10 -21.20 32.94
N VAL A 324 2.86 -21.28 33.45
CA VAL A 324 1.64 -21.42 32.64
C VAL A 324 1.30 -20.08 32.00
N ARG A 325 1.39 -18.99 32.76
CA ARG A 325 1.21 -17.62 32.28
C ARG A 325 2.23 -17.28 31.20
N ASP A 326 3.51 -17.59 31.44
CA ASP A 326 4.60 -17.32 30.50
C ASP A 326 4.41 -18.09 29.19
N ARG A 327 4.02 -19.37 29.27
CA ARG A 327 3.74 -20.18 28.08
C ARG A 327 2.54 -19.64 27.30
N ALA A 328 1.46 -19.26 27.99
CA ALA A 328 0.28 -18.66 27.39
C ALA A 328 0.62 -17.34 26.68
N LEU A 329 1.35 -16.44 27.34
CA LEU A 329 1.78 -15.16 26.77
C LEU A 329 2.66 -15.36 25.54
N LYS A 330 3.66 -16.25 25.61
CA LYS A 330 4.56 -16.54 24.50
C LYS A 330 3.81 -16.98 23.24
N VAL A 331 2.83 -17.88 23.38
CA VAL A 331 2.06 -18.38 22.24
C VAL A 331 1.08 -17.32 21.73
N CYS A 332 0.44 -16.55 22.61
CA CYS A 332 -0.45 -15.46 22.19
C CYS A 332 0.33 -14.38 21.41
N HIS A 333 1.53 -14.01 21.85
CA HIS A 333 2.39 -13.05 21.13
C HIS A 333 2.81 -13.58 19.76
N ALA A 334 3.18 -14.87 19.66
CA ALA A 334 3.57 -15.45 18.37
C ALA A 334 2.42 -15.44 17.35
N ILE A 335 1.19 -15.76 17.80
CA ILE A 335 -0.01 -15.70 16.96
C ILE A 335 -0.32 -14.25 16.55
N ASP A 336 -0.26 -13.30 17.49
CA ASP A 336 -0.52 -11.88 17.22
C ASP A 336 0.49 -11.31 16.21
N GLN A 337 1.78 -11.64 16.35
CA GLN A 337 2.82 -11.24 15.39
C GLN A 337 2.55 -11.80 13.99
N ASN A 338 2.23 -13.09 13.88
CA ASN A 338 1.93 -13.71 12.59
C ASN A 338 0.69 -13.07 11.93
N GLN A 339 -0.37 -12.80 12.71
CA GLN A 339 -1.56 -12.12 12.22
C GLN A 339 -1.28 -10.68 11.77
N ARG A 340 -0.45 -9.93 12.51
CA ARG A 340 -0.01 -8.59 12.09
C ARG A 340 0.77 -8.62 10.80
N SER A 341 1.72 -9.54 10.64
CA SER A 341 2.47 -9.67 9.39
C SER A 341 1.59 -10.06 8.21
N GLN A 342 0.61 -10.96 8.42
CA GLN A 342 -0.40 -11.27 7.40
C GLN A 342 -1.27 -10.05 7.07
N TRP A 343 -1.68 -9.29 8.08
CA TRP A 343 -2.45 -8.06 7.91
C TRP A 343 -1.66 -6.96 7.20
N GLU A 344 -0.36 -6.82 7.47
CA GLU A 344 0.53 -5.92 6.75
C GLU A 344 0.66 -6.33 5.28
N MET A 345 0.78 -7.63 5.00
CA MET A 345 0.77 -8.16 3.62
C MET A 345 -0.56 -7.90 2.92
N ILE A 346 -1.69 -8.16 3.59
CA ILE A 346 -3.03 -7.85 3.06
C ILE A 346 -3.17 -6.35 2.83
N CYS A 347 -2.80 -5.49 3.79
CA CYS A 347 -2.80 -4.03 3.59
C CYS A 347 -1.92 -3.60 2.42
N LEU A 348 -0.78 -4.27 2.20
CA LEU A 348 0.09 -4.04 1.05
C LEU A 348 -0.49 -4.58 -0.26
N GLU A 349 -1.42 -5.52 -0.24
CA GLU A 349 -2.10 -6.08 -1.41
C GLU A 349 -3.41 -5.33 -1.71
N ASP A 350 -4.27 -5.14 -0.72
CA ASP A 350 -5.52 -4.36 -0.79
C ASP A 350 -5.26 -2.86 -0.93
N GLY A 351 -4.19 -2.34 -0.33
CA GLY A 351 -3.74 -0.96 -0.58
C GLY A 351 -3.30 -0.71 -2.02
N LYS A 352 -3.16 -1.76 -2.84
CA LYS A 352 -2.90 -1.68 -4.29
C LYS A 352 -4.17 -1.82 -5.14
N ARG A 353 -5.32 -2.19 -4.56
CA ARG A 353 -6.57 -2.46 -5.29
C ARG A 353 -7.81 -2.17 -4.43
N PRO A 354 -8.62 -1.15 -4.76
CA PRO A 354 -10.03 -1.26 -4.47
C PRO A 354 -10.52 -2.52 -5.18
N THR A 355 -11.11 -3.47 -4.47
CA THR A 355 -11.80 -4.58 -5.13
C THR A 355 -12.83 -3.97 -6.04
N THR A 356 -12.75 -4.20 -7.35
CA THR A 356 -13.81 -3.80 -8.28
C THR A 356 -15.07 -4.50 -7.77
N ILE A 357 -15.97 -3.72 -7.16
CA ILE A 357 -17.27 -4.24 -6.74
C ILE A 357 -17.95 -4.60 -8.04
N ASP A 358 -18.24 -5.89 -8.22
CA ASP A 358 -19.03 -6.33 -9.35
C ASP A 358 -20.41 -5.71 -9.21
N ILE A 359 -20.65 -4.64 -9.97
CA ILE A 359 -21.93 -3.93 -10.00
C ILE A 359 -22.92 -4.70 -10.89
N ALA A 360 -22.49 -5.78 -11.56
CA ALA A 360 -23.37 -6.61 -12.37
C ALA A 360 -24.39 -7.30 -11.46
N GLY A 361 -25.63 -6.82 -11.55
CA GLY A 361 -26.73 -7.32 -10.72
C GLY A 361 -27.07 -6.42 -9.53
N PHE A 362 -26.45 -5.25 -9.37
CA PHE A 362 -26.83 -4.29 -8.33
C PHE A 362 -28.33 -3.98 -8.34
N GLU A 363 -28.93 -3.78 -9.52
CA GLU A 363 -30.39 -3.62 -9.65
C GLU A 363 -31.17 -4.82 -9.11
N ARG A 364 -30.66 -6.04 -9.36
CA ARG A 364 -31.23 -7.30 -8.87
C ARG A 364 -31.08 -7.43 -7.35
N ASP A 365 -29.96 -6.98 -6.81
CA ASP A 365 -29.66 -7.01 -5.37
C ASP A 365 -30.38 -5.89 -4.59
N THR A 366 -30.78 -4.82 -5.28
CA THR A 366 -31.71 -3.80 -4.76
C THR A 366 -33.18 -4.20 -4.90
N ALA A 367 -33.48 -5.23 -5.69
CA ALA A 367 -34.84 -5.74 -5.88
C ALA A 367 -35.17 -6.80 -4.81
N LEU A 368 -36.04 -6.43 -3.87
CA LEU A 368 -36.57 -7.37 -2.88
C LEU A 368 -37.79 -8.10 -3.47
N SER A 369 -37.69 -9.41 -3.71
CA SER A 369 -38.85 -10.21 -4.15
C SER A 369 -39.80 -10.44 -2.97
N LEU A 370 -40.94 -9.75 -2.99
CA LEU A 370 -41.99 -9.87 -1.97
C LEU A 370 -43.22 -10.56 -2.55
N ASP A 371 -43.08 -11.86 -2.81
CA ASP A 371 -44.05 -12.69 -3.55
C ASP A 371 -45.47 -12.70 -2.95
N THR A 372 -45.62 -12.26 -1.69
CA THR A 372 -46.90 -12.24 -0.94
C THR A 372 -47.44 -10.85 -0.64
N SER A 373 -46.72 -9.78 -1.00
CA SER A 373 -47.07 -8.39 -0.61
C SER A 373 -47.69 -7.56 -1.73
N GLN A 374 -48.00 -8.17 -2.87
CA GLN A 374 -48.46 -7.50 -4.09
C GLN A 374 -49.67 -6.58 -3.84
N HIS A 375 -50.71 -7.08 -3.17
CA HIS A 375 -51.92 -6.30 -2.90
C HIS A 375 -51.69 -5.07 -1.99
N TYR A 376 -50.76 -5.16 -1.03
CA TYR A 376 -50.42 -4.05 -0.15
C TYR A 376 -49.61 -2.96 -0.87
N ILE A 377 -48.74 -3.39 -1.79
CA ILE A 377 -47.91 -2.49 -2.60
C ILE A 377 -48.77 -1.80 -3.67
N ASP A 378 -49.71 -2.51 -4.29
CA ASP A 378 -50.66 -1.95 -5.27
C ASP A 378 -51.56 -0.87 -4.64
N ASP A 379 -51.99 -1.07 -3.38
CA ASP A 379 -52.79 -0.07 -2.63
C ASP A 379 -52.00 1.20 -2.27
N ILE A 380 -50.68 1.09 -2.08
CA ILE A 380 -49.80 2.23 -1.76
C ILE A 380 -49.36 2.96 -3.04
N LEU A 381 -48.96 2.23 -4.08
CA LEU A 381 -48.55 2.79 -5.37
C LEU A 381 -49.71 3.40 -6.16
N GLY A 382 -50.95 2.98 -5.89
CA GLY A 382 -52.15 3.59 -6.47
C GLY A 382 -52.39 5.05 -6.05
N ASN A 383 -51.72 5.55 -5.01
CA ASN A 383 -51.99 6.87 -4.43
C ASN A 383 -50.91 7.95 -4.69
N ASP A 384 -49.72 7.61 -5.20
CA ASP A 384 -48.65 8.60 -5.45
C ASP A 384 -47.91 8.28 -6.76
N GLN A 385 -48.42 8.77 -7.89
CA GLN A 385 -47.77 8.65 -9.20
C GLN A 385 -46.72 9.75 -9.50
N ASP A 386 -46.50 10.72 -8.61
CA ASP A 386 -45.69 11.92 -8.93
C ASP A 386 -44.26 11.95 -8.37
N MET A 387 -43.74 10.87 -7.74
CA MET A 387 -42.48 10.97 -6.96
C MET A 387 -41.30 10.06 -7.37
N LEU A 388 -41.28 9.47 -8.55
CA LEU A 388 -40.14 8.63 -8.97
C LEU A 388 -39.60 9.00 -10.36
N GLN A 389 -39.01 10.20 -10.46
CA GLN A 389 -37.93 10.42 -11.42
C GLN A 389 -36.64 9.93 -10.75
N PRO A 390 -35.97 8.88 -11.26
CA PRO A 390 -34.68 8.48 -10.73
C PRO A 390 -33.70 9.65 -10.93
N HIS A 391 -33.31 10.29 -9.82
CA HIS A 391 -32.14 11.16 -9.80
C HIS A 391 -30.96 10.39 -10.37
N SER A 392 -30.24 11.02 -11.29
CA SER A 392 -29.12 10.48 -12.07
C SER A 392 -28.42 9.28 -11.42
N LEU A 393 -28.41 8.14 -12.12
CA LEU A 393 -27.61 6.97 -11.77
C LEU A 393 -26.15 7.42 -11.62
N PHE A 394 -25.71 7.58 -10.37
CA PHE A 394 -24.30 7.78 -10.06
C PHE A 394 -23.60 6.45 -10.28
N GLU A 395 -22.91 6.30 -11.42
CA GLU A 395 -22.00 5.20 -11.66
C GLU A 395 -20.59 5.61 -11.20
N PRO A 396 -20.08 5.06 -10.08
CA PRO A 396 -18.69 5.28 -9.68
C PRO A 396 -17.78 4.62 -10.72
N LYS A 397 -17.12 5.43 -11.55
CA LYS A 397 -16.07 4.97 -12.46
C LYS A 397 -14.83 4.61 -11.64
N CYS A 398 -14.57 3.32 -11.46
CA CYS A 398 -13.34 2.85 -10.81
C CYS A 398 -12.25 2.76 -11.88
N HIS A 399 -11.25 3.65 -11.83
CA HIS A 399 -10.13 3.62 -12.77
C HIS A 399 -9.19 2.43 -12.47
N PRO A 400 -8.75 1.67 -13.49
CA PRO A 400 -7.74 0.66 -13.30
C PRO A 400 -6.42 1.34 -12.91
N TRP A 401 -5.90 0.99 -11.74
CA TRP A 401 -4.57 1.38 -11.27
C TRP A 401 -3.54 1.00 -12.35
N LEU A 402 -2.73 1.95 -12.81
CA LEU A 402 -1.80 1.74 -13.94
C LEU A 402 -0.67 0.78 -13.58
N GLY A 403 -0.40 0.60 -12.28
CA GLY A 403 0.38 -0.50 -11.76
C GLY A 403 1.78 -0.53 -12.32
N PHE A 404 2.48 0.60 -12.15
CA PHE A 404 3.89 0.76 -12.52
C PHE A 404 4.76 -0.29 -11.82
N THR A 405 4.88 -1.48 -12.42
CA THR A 405 5.69 -2.58 -11.92
C THR A 405 7.11 -2.50 -12.50
N ARG A 406 8.08 -2.87 -11.66
CA ARG A 406 9.54 -3.00 -11.93
C ARG A 406 10.03 -2.42 -13.27
N GLY A 407 10.33 -1.13 -13.30
CA GLY A 407 10.85 -0.45 -14.48
C GLY A 407 10.50 1.04 -14.45
N LEU A 408 10.90 1.79 -15.49
CA LEU A 408 10.37 3.13 -15.68
C LEU A 408 8.90 3.03 -16.12
N PRO A 409 7.99 3.85 -15.55
CA PRO A 409 6.60 3.96 -15.97
C PRO A 409 6.44 4.24 -17.47
N THR A 410 5.38 3.73 -18.08
CA THR A 410 4.92 4.12 -19.42
C THR A 410 3.49 4.61 -19.33
N PHE A 411 3.19 5.70 -20.06
CA PHE A 411 1.85 6.29 -20.14
C PHE A 411 1.11 5.72 -21.36
N ASP A 412 0.82 4.40 -21.33
CA ASP A 412 0.27 3.68 -22.50
C ASP A 412 -1.24 3.92 -22.70
N VAL A 413 -1.95 4.35 -21.66
CA VAL A 413 -3.38 4.68 -21.69
C VAL A 413 -3.58 6.02 -20.96
N VAL A 414 -3.71 7.09 -21.73
CA VAL A 414 -4.06 8.42 -21.18
C VAL A 414 -5.58 8.57 -21.22
N PRO A 415 -6.24 8.74 -20.05
CA PRO A 415 -7.67 9.03 -20.02
C PRO A 415 -8.02 10.30 -20.78
N SER A 416 -9.14 10.33 -21.49
CA SER A 416 -9.61 11.52 -22.21
C SER A 416 -10.29 12.55 -21.31
N VAL A 417 -10.60 12.20 -20.07
CA VAL A 417 -11.34 13.03 -19.10
C VAL A 417 -10.37 13.65 -18.09
N HIS A 418 -10.49 14.97 -17.87
CA HIS A 418 -9.56 15.76 -17.05
C HIS A 418 -9.46 15.27 -15.59
N GLU A 419 -10.58 14.91 -14.96
CA GLU A 419 -10.62 14.40 -13.58
C GLU A 419 -9.87 13.07 -13.43
N GLU A 420 -9.86 12.24 -14.48
CA GLU A 420 -9.22 10.92 -14.49
C GLU A 420 -7.69 11.05 -14.58
N ILE A 421 -7.19 12.13 -15.21
CA ILE A 421 -5.76 12.43 -15.35
C ILE A 421 -5.13 12.72 -13.97
N VAL A 422 -5.85 13.40 -13.07
CA VAL A 422 -5.33 13.74 -11.73
C VAL A 422 -4.90 12.49 -10.95
N TYR A 423 -5.66 11.41 -11.04
CA TYR A 423 -5.32 10.14 -10.38
C TYR A 423 -4.06 9.49 -10.97
N VAL A 424 -3.93 9.52 -12.30
CA VAL A 424 -2.73 9.02 -13.00
C VAL A 424 -1.49 9.79 -12.61
N LEU A 425 -1.58 11.12 -12.54
CA LEU A 425 -0.48 11.98 -12.10
C LEU A 425 -0.11 11.70 -10.64
N ALA A 426 -1.09 11.62 -9.74
CA ALA A 426 -0.85 11.30 -8.33
C ALA A 426 -0.19 9.91 -8.14
N GLU A 427 -0.60 8.90 -8.91
CA GLU A 427 0.02 7.57 -8.90
C GLU A 427 1.48 7.63 -9.37
N PHE A 428 1.75 8.36 -10.45
CA PHE A 428 3.10 8.54 -10.98
C PHE A 428 4.01 9.25 -9.97
N GLU A 429 3.53 10.32 -9.33
CA GLU A 429 4.27 11.07 -8.32
C GLU A 429 4.57 10.22 -7.07
N ALA A 430 3.62 9.37 -6.67
CA ALA A 430 3.82 8.39 -5.60
C ALA A 430 4.88 7.34 -6.00
N TRP A 431 4.87 6.88 -7.24
CA TRP A 431 5.90 5.97 -7.76
C TRP A 431 7.28 6.62 -7.77
N ILE A 432 7.39 7.87 -8.21
CA ILE A 432 8.65 8.63 -8.20
C ILE A 432 9.20 8.70 -6.78
N SER A 433 8.36 9.09 -5.82
CA SER A 433 8.76 9.20 -4.41
C SER A 433 9.19 7.85 -3.80
N ALA A 434 8.58 6.74 -4.19
CA ALA A 434 8.80 5.43 -3.54
C ALA A 434 9.83 4.54 -4.26
N SER A 435 9.91 4.61 -5.58
CA SER A 435 10.59 3.61 -6.41
C SER A 435 11.75 4.17 -7.24
N LEU A 436 11.74 5.45 -7.63
CA LEU A 436 12.80 6.05 -8.45
C LEU A 436 14.19 5.94 -7.79
N PRO A 437 14.39 6.26 -6.49
CA PRO A 437 15.71 6.15 -5.86
C PRO A 437 16.29 4.73 -5.92
N GLY A 438 15.46 3.71 -5.65
CA GLY A 438 15.87 2.30 -5.72
C GLY A 438 16.19 1.84 -7.14
N TRP A 439 15.38 2.28 -8.11
CA TRP A 439 15.65 2.05 -9.54
C TRP A 439 16.97 2.69 -9.97
N THR A 440 17.23 3.94 -9.58
CA THR A 440 18.47 4.67 -9.93
C THR A 440 19.69 3.98 -9.35
N GLN A 441 19.66 3.58 -8.07
CA GLN A 441 20.75 2.83 -7.44
C GLN A 441 21.04 1.50 -8.15
N GLN A 442 20.00 0.75 -8.54
CA GLN A 442 20.15 -0.49 -9.29
C GLN A 442 20.81 -0.25 -10.66
N ARG A 443 20.43 0.82 -11.36
CA ARG A 443 20.96 1.16 -12.68
C ARG A 443 22.38 1.72 -12.64
N LEU A 444 22.77 2.41 -11.58
CA LEU A 444 24.15 2.89 -11.41
C LEU A 444 25.17 1.74 -11.34
N MET A 445 24.75 0.53 -10.93
CA MET A 445 25.62 -0.66 -10.96
C MET A 445 25.96 -1.12 -12.38
N LYS A 446 25.09 -0.82 -13.36
CA LYS A 446 25.29 -1.14 -14.78
C LYS A 446 24.57 -0.09 -15.65
N PRO A 447 25.16 1.10 -15.84
CA PRO A 447 24.48 2.20 -16.50
C PRO A 447 24.32 1.93 -18.01
N VAL A 448 23.14 2.26 -18.56
CA VAL A 448 22.81 2.06 -19.97
C VAL A 448 22.35 3.38 -20.59
N GLN A 449 22.88 3.72 -21.76
CA GLN A 449 22.56 4.97 -22.48
C GLN A 449 21.06 5.16 -22.77
N ARG A 450 20.32 4.08 -23.02
CA ARG A 450 18.87 4.11 -23.26
C ARG A 450 18.09 4.63 -22.05
N ASP A 451 18.55 4.34 -20.83
CA ASP A 451 17.87 4.75 -19.60
C ASP A 451 17.86 6.28 -19.44
N CYS A 452 18.94 6.97 -19.85
CA CYS A 452 18.99 8.43 -19.88
C CYS A 452 17.95 9.03 -20.85
N THR A 453 17.77 8.40 -22.01
CA THR A 453 16.82 8.87 -23.02
C THR A 453 15.38 8.63 -22.55
N ALA A 454 15.11 7.43 -22.02
CA ALA A 454 13.80 7.08 -21.49
C ALA A 454 13.38 7.98 -20.30
N LEU A 455 14.30 8.34 -19.41
CA LEU A 455 14.02 9.29 -18.32
C LEU A 455 13.68 10.69 -18.84
N ALA A 456 14.43 11.20 -19.83
CA ALA A 456 14.18 12.51 -20.40
C ALA A 456 12.84 12.57 -21.15
N GLU A 457 12.50 11.52 -21.91
CA GLU A 457 11.20 11.37 -22.56
C GLU A 457 10.08 11.28 -21.54
N LEU A 458 10.25 10.46 -20.50
CA LEU A 458 9.24 10.30 -19.44
C LEU A 458 8.98 11.63 -18.71
N ALA A 459 10.02 12.42 -18.42
CA ALA A 459 9.88 13.72 -17.79
C ALA A 459 9.14 14.73 -18.68
N ALA A 460 9.39 14.69 -20.00
CA ALA A 460 8.67 15.51 -20.97
C ALA A 460 7.19 15.11 -21.05
N THR A 461 6.89 13.81 -21.15
CA THR A 461 5.50 13.30 -21.18
C THR A 461 4.75 13.66 -19.90
N TYR A 462 5.37 13.46 -18.72
CA TYR A 462 4.77 13.84 -17.45
C TYR A 462 4.47 15.34 -17.38
N ARG A 463 5.42 16.20 -17.78
CA ARG A 463 5.21 17.65 -17.84
C ARG A 463 4.02 18.00 -18.75
N ASP A 464 3.96 17.44 -19.95
CA ASP A 464 2.92 17.79 -20.93
C ASP A 464 1.52 17.38 -20.44
N MET A 465 1.40 16.34 -19.61
CA MET A 465 0.15 15.96 -18.95
C MET A 465 -0.15 16.77 -17.69
N ALA A 466 0.86 17.03 -16.84
CA ALA A 466 0.66 17.67 -15.53
C ALA A 466 0.44 19.19 -15.65
N LEU A 467 1.15 19.86 -16.56
CA LEU A 467 1.13 21.31 -16.68
C LEU A 467 -0.28 21.89 -16.93
N PRO A 468 -1.12 21.33 -17.84
CA PRO A 468 -2.48 21.81 -18.04
C PRO A 468 -3.40 21.60 -16.84
N VAL A 469 -3.18 20.53 -16.06
CA VAL A 469 -4.02 20.18 -14.89
C VAL A 469 -3.64 21.01 -13.66
N TYR A 470 -2.36 21.29 -13.47
CA TYR A 470 -1.87 21.94 -12.25
C TYR A 470 -1.67 23.46 -12.36
N LYS A 471 -1.89 24.05 -13.54
CA LYS A 471 -1.63 25.48 -13.82
C LYS A 471 -2.26 26.44 -12.81
N GLU A 472 -3.44 26.11 -12.28
CA GLU A 472 -4.20 26.95 -11.35
C GLU A 472 -3.96 26.59 -9.87
N ALA A 473 -3.15 25.56 -9.59
CA ALA A 473 -2.89 25.06 -8.24
C ALA A 473 -1.37 25.11 -7.93
N PRO A 474 -0.87 26.20 -7.31
CA PRO A 474 0.55 26.39 -7.02
C PRO A 474 1.19 25.27 -6.18
N GLU A 475 0.42 24.64 -5.29
CA GLU A 475 0.86 23.45 -4.53
C GLU A 475 1.14 22.26 -5.46
N GLN A 476 0.23 21.97 -6.39
CA GLN A 476 0.38 20.87 -7.33
C GLN A 476 1.47 21.16 -8.37
N MET A 477 1.58 22.42 -8.80
CA MET A 477 2.69 22.89 -9.63
C MET A 477 4.04 22.66 -8.92
N SER A 478 4.11 22.94 -7.62
CA SER A 478 5.30 22.69 -6.81
C SER A 478 5.62 21.19 -6.70
N SER A 479 4.61 20.33 -6.57
CA SER A 479 4.78 18.86 -6.60
C SER A 479 5.36 18.39 -7.93
N MET A 480 4.81 18.87 -9.05
CA MET A 480 5.30 18.55 -10.40
C MET A 480 6.74 19.00 -10.62
N LEU A 481 7.08 20.22 -10.20
CA LEU A 481 8.43 20.77 -10.32
C LEU A 481 9.44 19.94 -9.50
N LEU A 482 9.07 19.53 -8.28
CA LEU A 482 9.91 18.65 -7.46
C LEU A 482 10.14 17.29 -8.13
N VAL A 483 9.10 16.69 -8.71
CA VAL A 483 9.17 15.41 -9.42
C VAL A 483 10.09 15.50 -10.63
N ILE A 484 9.98 16.56 -11.44
CA ILE A 484 10.88 16.82 -12.58
C ILE A 484 12.33 16.98 -12.09
N ALA A 485 12.53 17.66 -10.95
CA ALA A 485 13.86 17.86 -10.37
C ALA A 485 14.50 16.53 -9.89
N GLU A 486 13.71 15.60 -9.35
CA GLU A 486 14.18 14.26 -8.96
C GLU A 486 14.49 13.35 -10.15
N MET A 487 13.68 13.44 -11.22
CA MET A 487 13.97 12.77 -12.48
C MET A 487 15.25 13.31 -13.10
N TRP A 488 15.44 14.64 -13.06
CA TRP A 488 16.69 15.28 -13.48
C TRP A 488 17.87 14.81 -12.64
N HIS A 489 17.74 14.75 -11.31
CA HIS A 489 18.79 14.26 -10.43
C HIS A 489 19.21 12.82 -10.78
N SER A 490 18.23 11.93 -11.00
CA SER A 490 18.50 10.55 -11.43
C SER A 490 19.15 10.47 -12.81
N LEU A 491 18.70 11.30 -13.75
CA LEU A 491 19.30 11.41 -15.09
C LEU A 491 20.74 11.90 -15.03
N ASP A 492 21.03 12.89 -14.19
CA ASP A 492 22.36 13.47 -14.00
C ASP A 492 23.35 12.44 -13.43
N LEU A 493 22.96 11.69 -12.40
CA LEU A 493 23.77 10.60 -11.85
C LEU A 493 24.14 9.56 -12.93
N LEU A 494 23.18 9.13 -13.74
CA LEU A 494 23.42 8.18 -14.84
C LEU A 494 24.28 8.80 -15.95
N ALA A 495 24.03 10.05 -16.32
CA ALA A 495 24.79 10.75 -17.35
C ALA A 495 26.26 10.94 -16.96
N VAL A 496 26.54 11.30 -15.70
CA VAL A 496 27.90 11.40 -15.15
C VAL A 496 28.59 10.04 -15.10
N ALA A 497 27.88 8.98 -14.70
CA ALA A 497 28.44 7.62 -14.69
C ALA A 497 28.82 7.13 -16.10
N LEU A 498 28.05 7.50 -17.13
CA LEU A 498 28.33 7.17 -18.53
C LEU A 498 29.36 8.10 -19.18
N LEU A 499 29.41 9.37 -18.75
CA LEU A 499 30.25 10.43 -19.30
C LEU A 499 30.96 11.19 -18.16
N PRO A 500 32.05 10.64 -17.60
CA PRO A 500 32.73 11.23 -16.44
C PRO A 500 33.21 12.66 -16.65
N LEU A 501 33.49 13.07 -17.90
CA LEU A 501 33.86 14.45 -18.23
C LEU A 501 32.79 15.48 -17.82
N LEU A 502 31.51 15.08 -17.78
CA LEU A 502 30.40 15.96 -17.39
C LEU A 502 30.54 16.45 -15.93
N HIS A 503 31.20 15.68 -15.08
CA HIS A 503 31.46 16.02 -13.68
C HIS A 503 32.27 17.31 -13.52
N ASN A 504 33.11 17.65 -14.51
CA ASN A 504 33.99 18.84 -14.46
C ASN A 504 33.25 20.14 -14.84
N PHE A 505 31.96 20.08 -15.14
CA PHE A 505 31.15 21.22 -15.58
C PHE A 505 29.96 21.44 -14.65
N SER A 506 29.67 22.71 -14.36
CA SER A 506 28.48 23.10 -13.60
C SER A 506 27.20 22.78 -14.38
N PRO A 507 26.16 22.22 -13.73
CA PRO A 507 24.87 21.92 -14.36
C PRO A 507 24.11 23.18 -14.81
N SER A 508 24.57 24.38 -14.42
CA SER A 508 23.93 25.67 -14.74
C SER A 508 22.50 25.81 -14.18
N ILE A 509 22.17 25.07 -13.12
CA ILE A 509 20.93 25.24 -12.34
C ILE A 509 21.27 26.10 -11.13
N ALA A 510 20.61 27.25 -10.98
CA ALA A 510 20.87 28.14 -9.87
C ALA A 510 20.45 27.48 -8.52
N PRO A 511 21.25 27.62 -7.45
CA PRO A 511 20.94 27.03 -6.15
C PRO A 511 19.61 27.48 -5.55
N ASP A 512 19.14 28.67 -5.91
CA ASP A 512 17.91 29.30 -5.41
C ASP A 512 16.67 29.00 -6.26
N LEU A 513 16.81 28.27 -7.37
CA LEU A 513 15.72 27.98 -8.32
C LEU A 513 14.49 27.37 -7.64
N PHE A 514 14.69 26.54 -6.62
CA PHE A 514 13.65 25.77 -5.93
C PHE A 514 13.17 26.39 -4.62
N HIS A 515 13.72 27.53 -4.19
CA HIS A 515 13.28 28.24 -2.97
C HIS A 515 11.76 28.55 -2.94
N PRO A 516 11.10 28.86 -4.07
CA PRO A 516 9.67 29.20 -4.06
C PRO A 516 8.71 28.00 -3.91
N LEU A 517 9.19 26.75 -4.00
CA LEU A 517 8.30 25.57 -4.00
C LEU A 517 7.43 25.50 -2.74
N LEU A 518 6.13 25.22 -2.92
CA LEU A 518 5.16 24.98 -1.86
C LEU A 518 5.14 23.50 -1.48
N LEU A 519 5.82 23.15 -0.39
CA LEU A 519 6.05 21.76 0.02
C LEU A 519 5.46 21.50 1.41
N PRO A 520 4.16 21.14 1.53
CA PRO A 520 3.48 21.00 2.82
C PRO A 520 4.03 19.86 3.70
N LYS A 521 4.59 18.80 3.10
CA LYS A 521 5.05 17.61 3.82
C LYS A 521 6.57 17.60 4.01
N LYS A 522 7.03 17.11 5.17
CA LYS A 522 8.45 16.90 5.48
C LYS A 522 9.16 16.02 4.44
N ALA A 523 8.50 14.95 3.99
CA ALA A 523 9.06 14.05 2.98
C ALA A 523 9.35 14.79 1.65
N GLN A 524 8.54 15.78 1.27
CA GLN A 524 8.80 16.60 0.08
C GLN A 524 10.03 17.50 0.30
N MET A 525 10.17 18.09 1.51
CA MET A 525 11.33 18.90 1.88
C MET A 525 12.63 18.08 1.89
N GLU A 526 12.59 16.83 2.35
CA GLU A 526 13.72 15.89 2.32
C GLU A 526 14.11 15.51 0.89
N ARG A 527 13.12 15.29 0.01
CA ARG A 527 13.36 15.04 -1.42
C ARG A 527 14.04 16.23 -2.09
N LEU A 528 13.54 17.45 -1.85
CA LEU A 528 14.15 18.67 -2.35
C LEU A 528 15.59 18.85 -1.83
N TRP A 529 15.81 18.61 -0.54
CA TRP A 529 17.13 18.68 0.09
C TRP A 529 18.16 17.80 -0.63
N ASN A 530 17.78 16.57 -1.01
CA ASN A 530 18.67 15.66 -1.73
C ASN A 530 19.04 16.17 -3.13
N VAL A 531 18.09 16.76 -3.85
CA VAL A 531 18.34 17.35 -5.18
C VAL A 531 19.29 18.54 -5.06
N GLU A 532 19.05 19.46 -4.14
CA GLU A 532 19.90 20.63 -3.93
C GLU A 532 21.29 20.25 -3.39
N LEU A 533 21.38 19.23 -2.54
CA LEU A 533 22.66 18.70 -2.06
C LEU A 533 23.49 18.17 -3.24
N HIS A 534 22.86 17.49 -4.18
CA HIS A 534 23.50 17.01 -5.40
C HIS A 534 23.94 18.14 -6.33
N ILE A 535 23.09 19.15 -6.56
CA ILE A 535 23.45 20.34 -7.36
C ILE A 535 24.66 21.05 -6.74
N HIS A 536 24.64 21.28 -5.44
CA HIS A 536 25.75 21.92 -4.73
C HIS A 536 27.05 21.10 -4.82
N ALA A 537 26.96 19.77 -4.65
CA ALA A 537 28.11 18.90 -4.83
C ALA A 537 28.69 19.02 -6.26
N ARG A 538 27.83 19.04 -7.28
CA ARG A 538 28.23 19.22 -8.68
C ARG A 538 28.88 20.57 -8.95
N GLU A 539 28.40 21.64 -8.32
CA GLU A 539 29.00 22.97 -8.45
C GLU A 539 30.38 23.02 -7.79
N THR A 540 30.51 22.53 -6.56
CA THR A 540 31.80 22.53 -5.83
C THR A 540 32.88 21.67 -6.49
N GLN A 541 32.47 20.67 -7.27
CA GLN A 541 33.37 19.76 -7.98
C GLN A 541 33.64 20.17 -9.42
N ALA A 542 32.90 21.15 -9.95
CA ALA A 542 33.13 21.69 -11.28
C ALA A 542 34.45 22.46 -11.32
N ASN A 543 35.05 22.53 -12.50
CA ASN A 543 36.21 23.40 -12.71
C ASN A 543 35.72 24.81 -13.07
N ASP A 544 36.03 25.80 -12.24
CA ASP A 544 35.63 27.21 -12.44
C ASP A 544 36.14 27.80 -13.77
N ASP A 545 37.22 27.24 -14.31
CA ASP A 545 37.78 27.62 -15.61
C ASP A 545 36.93 27.17 -16.81
N ASN A 546 36.02 26.21 -16.62
CA ASN A 546 35.18 25.68 -17.70
C ASN A 546 33.96 26.58 -17.91
N PRO A 547 33.65 26.96 -19.16
CA PRO A 547 32.44 27.74 -19.44
C PRO A 547 31.18 26.88 -19.25
N SER A 548 30.02 27.53 -19.10
CA SER A 548 28.73 26.85 -18.95
C SER A 548 28.49 25.82 -20.07
N LEU A 549 27.79 24.73 -19.75
CA LEU A 549 27.37 23.72 -20.73
C LEU A 549 26.41 24.27 -21.80
N PHE A 550 25.87 25.48 -21.58
CA PHE A 550 25.01 26.21 -22.50
C PHE A 550 25.71 27.41 -23.17
N SER A 551 27.05 27.49 -23.07
CA SER A 551 27.86 28.47 -23.80
C SER A 551 28.13 28.04 -25.26
N ASP A 552 28.42 29.02 -26.12
CA ASP A 552 28.85 28.75 -27.49
C ASP A 552 30.18 27.94 -27.50
N PRO A 553 30.48 27.20 -28.58
CA PRO A 553 31.69 26.37 -28.65
C PRO A 553 32.99 27.21 -28.53
N GLU A 554 33.69 27.05 -27.41
CA GLU A 554 34.97 27.69 -27.09
C GLU A 554 36.06 26.65 -26.75
N GLU A 555 37.32 27.05 -26.63
CA GLU A 555 38.47 26.14 -26.43
C GLU A 555 38.32 25.24 -25.19
N LYS A 556 37.79 25.79 -24.09
CA LYS A 556 37.51 25.04 -22.85
C LYS A 556 36.10 24.44 -22.80
N SER A 557 35.27 24.58 -23.83
CA SER A 557 33.89 24.06 -23.82
C SER A 557 33.86 22.52 -23.77
N PHE A 558 32.75 21.99 -23.24
CA PHE A 558 32.56 20.54 -23.13
C PHE A 558 32.74 19.80 -24.46
N ALA A 559 32.20 20.35 -25.56
CA ALA A 559 32.29 19.74 -26.88
C ALA A 559 33.75 19.60 -27.36
N VAL A 560 34.59 20.61 -27.11
CA VAL A 560 36.01 20.61 -27.48
C VAL A 560 36.81 19.63 -26.61
N GLN A 561 36.59 19.64 -25.30
CA GLN A 561 37.24 18.68 -24.38
C GLN A 561 36.82 17.23 -24.66
N TYR A 562 35.55 17.01 -24.98
CA TYR A 562 35.04 15.68 -25.34
C TYR A 562 35.63 15.19 -26.68
N PHE A 563 35.73 16.07 -27.68
CA PHE A 563 36.42 15.74 -28.93
C PHE A 563 37.91 15.42 -28.69
N ALA A 564 38.59 16.19 -27.84
CA ALA A 564 39.99 15.99 -27.50
C ALA A 564 40.26 14.65 -26.81
N SER A 565 39.30 14.13 -26.04
CA SER A 565 39.41 12.80 -25.39
C SER A 565 38.91 11.64 -26.28
N SER A 566 38.11 11.92 -27.31
CA SER A 566 37.47 10.86 -28.11
C SER A 566 38.24 10.47 -29.36
N LYS A 567 38.89 9.29 -29.34
CA LYS A 567 39.58 8.71 -30.51
C LYS A 567 38.64 8.55 -31.71
N ARG A 568 37.43 8.02 -31.48
CA ARG A 568 36.41 7.82 -32.52
C ARG A 568 36.10 9.10 -33.30
N HIS A 569 35.94 10.23 -32.61
CA HIS A 569 35.63 11.50 -33.27
C HIS A 569 36.84 12.07 -34.02
N LYS A 570 38.06 11.85 -33.50
CA LYS A 570 39.30 12.21 -34.23
C LYS A 570 39.47 11.40 -35.51
N ASP A 571 39.16 10.11 -35.48
CA ASP A 571 39.20 9.23 -36.66
C ASP A 571 38.12 9.64 -37.67
N LEU A 572 36.90 9.95 -37.21
CA LEU A 572 35.86 10.50 -38.08
C LEU A 572 36.27 11.83 -38.72
N LYS A 573 36.94 12.74 -37.97
CA LYS A 573 37.49 13.98 -38.54
C LYS A 573 38.49 13.69 -39.65
N LYS A 574 39.37 12.68 -39.49
CA LYS A 574 40.30 12.28 -40.56
C LYS A 574 39.56 11.81 -41.80
N VAL A 575 38.57 10.93 -41.64
CA VAL A 575 37.73 10.45 -42.75
C VAL A 575 37.04 11.62 -43.46
N ILE A 576 36.44 12.56 -42.72
CA ILE A 576 35.78 13.74 -43.31
C ILE A 576 36.79 14.60 -44.08
N VAL A 577 38.00 14.81 -43.54
CA VAL A 577 39.04 15.62 -44.19
C VAL A 577 39.61 14.91 -45.42
N GLU A 578 39.84 13.61 -45.36
CA GLU A 578 40.29 12.78 -46.48
C GLU A 578 39.23 12.71 -47.59
N GLN A 579 37.95 12.59 -47.22
CA GLN A 579 36.84 12.66 -48.18
C GLN A 579 36.71 14.06 -48.77
N ALA A 580 36.90 15.12 -47.99
CA ALA A 580 36.89 16.50 -48.49
C ALA A 580 38.08 16.78 -49.43
N SER A 581 39.27 16.23 -49.15
CA SER A 581 40.43 16.34 -50.05
C SER A 581 40.23 15.53 -51.33
N THR A 582 39.71 14.31 -51.22
CA THR A 582 39.37 13.48 -52.38
C THR A 582 38.29 14.15 -53.23
N LEU A 583 37.25 14.72 -52.61
CA LEU A 583 36.23 15.50 -53.30
C LEU A 583 36.82 16.76 -53.94
N ARG A 584 37.80 17.43 -53.31
CA ARG A 584 38.50 18.57 -53.91
C ARG A 584 39.30 18.16 -55.14
N GLU A 585 40.04 17.06 -55.07
CA GLU A 585 40.82 16.51 -56.18
C GLU A 585 39.91 16.02 -57.32
N LEU A 586 38.81 15.34 -56.98
CA LEU A 586 37.79 14.92 -57.93
C LEU A 586 37.10 16.12 -58.56
N LYS A 587 36.81 17.18 -57.80
CA LYS A 587 36.18 18.41 -58.31
C LYS A 587 37.14 19.26 -59.14
N GLU A 588 38.43 19.19 -58.86
CA GLU A 588 39.49 19.76 -59.71
C GLU A 588 39.66 18.97 -61.01
N ALA A 589 39.61 17.63 -60.94
CA ALA A 589 39.60 16.77 -62.12
C ALA A 589 38.30 16.91 -62.94
N GLU A 590 37.16 17.06 -62.26
CA GLU A 590 35.84 17.35 -62.83
C GLU A 590 35.81 18.75 -63.44
N TRP A 591 36.40 19.78 -62.82
CA TRP A 591 36.53 21.11 -63.41
C TRP A 591 37.42 21.10 -64.66
N ARG A 592 38.51 20.29 -64.66
CA ARG A 592 39.36 20.08 -65.86
C ARG A 592 38.57 19.35 -66.96
N LYS A 593 37.91 18.25 -66.61
CA LYS A 593 37.08 17.46 -67.53
C LYS A 593 35.89 18.24 -68.06
N LEU A 594 35.16 18.97 -67.23
CA LEU A 594 34.02 19.84 -67.60
C LEU A 594 34.47 21.10 -68.32
N SER A 595 35.67 21.64 -68.09
CA SER A 595 36.24 22.68 -68.98
C SER A 595 36.44 22.10 -70.37
N ASP A 596 37.08 20.94 -70.48
CA ASP A 596 37.36 20.27 -71.75
C ASP A 596 36.08 19.81 -72.46
N GLU A 597 35.11 19.25 -71.71
CA GLU A 597 33.78 18.85 -72.17
C GLU A 597 32.88 20.06 -72.47
N TYR A 598 32.97 21.18 -71.75
CA TYR A 598 32.26 22.42 -72.10
C TYR A 598 32.75 22.97 -73.44
N TYR A 599 34.07 22.94 -73.69
CA TYR A 599 34.63 23.30 -74.99
C TYR A 599 34.26 22.28 -76.09
N GLN A 600 34.27 20.98 -75.81
CA GLN A 600 33.86 19.92 -76.76
C GLN A 600 32.35 19.88 -77.02
N TRP A 601 31.50 20.05 -76.00
CA TRP A 601 30.03 20.08 -76.13
C TRP A 601 29.56 21.37 -76.76
N ARG A 602 30.25 22.52 -76.58
CA ARG A 602 30.01 23.73 -77.39
C ARG A 602 30.42 23.55 -78.84
N GLU A 603 31.48 22.80 -79.14
CA GLU A 603 31.83 22.43 -80.52
C GLU A 603 30.83 21.45 -81.13
N ASN A 604 30.44 20.41 -80.40
CA ASN A 604 29.47 19.41 -80.88
C ASN A 604 28.04 19.98 -80.97
N ALA A 605 27.63 20.87 -80.07
CA ALA A 605 26.34 21.57 -80.15
C ALA A 605 26.31 22.66 -81.25
N LYS A 606 27.48 23.15 -81.71
CA LYS A 606 27.60 23.94 -82.95
C LYS A 606 27.42 23.08 -84.21
N LEU A 607 27.63 21.76 -84.10
CA LEU A 607 27.47 20.79 -85.18
C LEU A 607 26.08 20.11 -85.20
N MET A 608 25.19 20.40 -84.24
CA MET A 608 23.84 19.82 -84.17
C MET A 608 22.75 20.91 -84.04
N SER A 609 21.80 20.94 -84.99
CA SER A 609 20.57 21.74 -84.91
C SER A 609 19.46 20.98 -84.18
N CYS A 610 18.61 21.70 -83.44
CA CYS A 610 17.40 21.09 -82.86
C CYS A 610 16.45 20.65 -83.97
N GLU A 611 15.81 19.50 -83.81
CA GLU A 611 14.77 19.04 -84.72
C GLU A 611 13.48 19.84 -84.45
N MET A 612 12.96 20.46 -85.51
CA MET A 612 11.72 21.24 -85.48
C MET A 612 10.62 20.45 -86.20
N THR A 613 9.47 20.28 -85.55
CA THR A 613 8.26 19.69 -86.11
C THR A 613 7.20 20.77 -86.35
N LEU A 614 6.56 20.75 -87.51
CA LEU A 614 5.46 21.67 -87.82
C LEU A 614 4.21 21.27 -87.04
N ASN A 615 3.62 22.21 -86.31
CA ASN A 615 2.32 21.99 -85.67
C ASN A 615 1.17 22.09 -86.70
N GLU A 616 -0.06 21.75 -86.32
CA GLU A 616 -1.23 21.73 -87.21
C GLU A 616 -1.59 23.11 -87.82
N LEU A 617 -0.98 24.19 -87.34
CA LEU A 617 -1.10 25.55 -87.85
C LEU A 617 0.06 25.97 -88.78
N GLY A 618 0.94 25.02 -89.14
CA GLY A 618 2.07 25.26 -90.03
C GLY A 618 3.22 26.06 -89.39
N GLN A 619 3.28 26.17 -88.07
CA GLN A 619 4.37 26.82 -87.35
C GLN A 619 5.40 25.80 -86.88
N GLU A 620 6.67 26.10 -87.09
CA GLU A 620 7.79 25.27 -86.61
C GLU A 620 7.82 25.29 -85.08
N SER A 621 7.60 24.14 -84.45
CA SER A 621 7.69 23.92 -83.02
C SER A 621 8.80 22.92 -82.70
N HIS A 622 9.53 23.13 -81.62
CA HIS A 622 10.65 22.27 -81.26
C HIS A 622 10.17 20.85 -80.86
N CYS A 623 10.81 19.80 -81.39
CA CYS A 623 10.46 18.41 -81.05
C CYS A 623 10.63 18.18 -79.54
N THR A 624 9.61 17.61 -78.89
CA THR A 624 9.63 17.30 -77.44
C THR A 624 10.71 16.30 -77.04
N ASP A 625 11.10 15.42 -77.98
CA ASP A 625 12.11 14.36 -77.83
C ASP A 625 13.41 14.68 -78.57
N CYS A 626 13.80 15.95 -78.58
CA CYS A 626 15.06 16.38 -79.18
C CYS A 626 16.27 15.73 -78.47
N PRO A 627 17.13 14.97 -79.17
CA PRO A 627 18.28 14.28 -78.57
C PRO A 627 19.25 15.24 -77.87
N LYS A 628 19.38 16.46 -78.39
CA LYS A 628 20.16 17.57 -77.82
C LYS A 628 19.56 18.10 -76.50
N CYS A 629 18.25 18.02 -76.33
CA CYS A 629 17.56 18.44 -75.10
C CYS A 629 17.38 17.28 -74.11
N ALA A 630 17.41 16.03 -74.56
CA ALA A 630 17.38 14.84 -73.72
C ALA A 630 18.72 14.63 -72.98
N LEU A 631 19.85 14.80 -73.67
CA LEU A 631 21.20 14.77 -73.05
C LEU A 631 21.39 15.83 -71.95
N ASN A 632 20.69 16.97 -72.04
CA ASN A 632 20.68 18.01 -71.01
C ASN A 632 19.76 17.69 -69.82
N ARG A 633 18.77 16.79 -69.99
CA ARG A 633 17.72 16.51 -68.99
C ARG A 633 18.11 15.36 -68.07
N ASP A 634 18.80 14.36 -68.59
CA ASP A 634 19.23 13.17 -67.83
C ASP A 634 20.40 13.45 -66.87
N ALA A 635 21.12 14.55 -67.07
CA ALA A 635 22.16 15.02 -66.13
C ALA A 635 21.57 15.62 -64.83
N ASP A 636 20.33 16.10 -64.87
CA ASP A 636 19.72 16.89 -63.79
C ASP A 636 18.94 16.05 -62.76
N ALA A 637 18.88 14.72 -62.90
CA ALA A 637 17.92 13.87 -62.17
C ALA A 637 18.55 12.68 -61.41
N LEU A 638 19.18 12.92 -60.25
CA LEU A 638 19.49 11.87 -59.26
C LEU A 638 19.35 12.39 -57.81
N THR A 639 18.59 11.67 -56.97
CA THR A 639 18.38 11.92 -55.52
C THR A 639 18.20 10.62 -54.73
N ILE A 640 18.63 10.54 -53.46
CA ILE A 640 18.37 9.42 -52.52
C ILE A 640 18.15 9.93 -51.08
N ASP A 641 17.24 9.26 -50.35
CA ASP A 641 16.71 9.57 -49.02
C ASP A 641 17.36 8.85 -47.80
N VAL A 642 16.98 9.36 -46.62
CA VAL A 642 17.55 9.23 -45.25
C VAL A 642 16.91 8.11 -44.40
N HIS A 643 17.62 7.57 -43.39
CA HIS A 643 17.01 6.81 -42.28
C HIS A 643 17.61 7.11 -40.87
N ASP A 644 16.76 6.96 -39.86
CA ASP A 644 16.74 7.46 -38.45
C ASP A 644 17.85 7.09 -37.43
N PRO A 645 17.95 7.79 -36.26
CA PRO A 645 19.01 7.60 -35.27
C PRO A 645 18.62 7.30 -33.80
N VAL A 646 19.67 7.00 -33.01
CA VAL A 646 19.69 6.83 -31.54
C VAL A 646 20.41 8.02 -30.88
N CYS A 647 19.78 8.62 -29.86
CA CYS A 647 20.24 9.81 -29.11
C CYS A 647 21.35 9.49 -28.09
N SER A 648 22.23 10.46 -27.78
CA SER A 648 23.34 10.38 -26.81
C SER A 648 22.91 10.73 -25.38
N PRO A 649 23.46 10.13 -24.29
CA PRO A 649 23.09 10.45 -22.90
C PRO A 649 23.23 11.94 -22.56
N PHE A 650 24.25 12.60 -23.13
CA PHE A 650 24.47 14.04 -22.93
C PHE A 650 23.34 14.88 -23.56
N ALA A 651 22.80 14.47 -24.71
CA ALA A 651 21.71 15.19 -25.36
C ALA A 651 20.40 15.05 -24.56
N ALA A 652 20.12 13.86 -24.02
CA ALA A 652 18.99 13.64 -23.12
C ALA A 652 19.11 14.49 -21.85
N TRP A 653 20.28 14.46 -21.19
CA TRP A 653 20.58 15.31 -20.03
C TRP A 653 20.41 16.79 -20.34
N ARG A 654 21.04 17.28 -21.42
CA ARG A 654 21.02 18.69 -21.80
C ARG A 654 19.63 19.19 -22.14
N ASN A 655 18.81 18.37 -22.80
CA ASN A 655 17.44 18.72 -23.13
C ASN A 655 16.56 18.83 -21.88
N LEU A 656 16.69 17.90 -20.92
CA LEU A 656 15.93 17.96 -19.67
C LEU A 656 16.35 19.15 -18.79
N THR A 657 17.66 19.40 -18.66
CA THR A 657 18.19 20.57 -17.95
C THR A 657 17.69 21.88 -18.59
N TRP A 658 17.70 21.96 -19.93
CA TRP A 658 17.19 23.14 -20.65
C TRP A 658 15.68 23.30 -20.53
N MET A 659 14.90 22.21 -20.49
CA MET A 659 13.46 22.26 -20.20
C MET A 659 13.20 22.87 -18.82
N LEU A 660 13.93 22.44 -17.79
CA LEU A 660 13.79 22.97 -16.44
C LEU A 660 14.12 24.47 -16.36
N ILE A 661 15.21 24.90 -16.98
CA ILE A 661 15.71 26.28 -16.93
C ILE A 661 14.89 27.21 -17.84
N GLN A 662 14.64 26.82 -19.09
CA GLN A 662 14.02 27.66 -20.10
C GLN A 662 12.50 27.55 -20.13
N ASP A 663 11.94 26.33 -20.11
CA ASP A 663 10.49 26.18 -20.28
C ASP A 663 9.72 26.37 -18.98
N LEU A 664 10.31 25.97 -17.84
CA LEU A 664 9.69 26.07 -16.53
C LEU A 664 10.23 27.27 -15.74
N GLY A 665 11.54 27.55 -15.87
CA GLY A 665 12.20 28.64 -15.15
C GLY A 665 12.11 30.02 -15.79
N ARG A 666 11.70 30.16 -17.06
CA ARG A 666 11.60 31.49 -17.71
C ARG A 666 10.20 31.74 -18.21
N GLN A 667 9.72 32.95 -17.96
CA GLN A 667 8.39 33.44 -18.34
C GLN A 667 8.24 33.59 -19.86
N ALA A 668 9.30 34.05 -20.53
CA ALA A 668 9.30 34.32 -21.97
C ALA A 668 10.66 33.95 -22.58
N SER A 669 10.63 33.64 -23.87
CA SER A 669 11.85 33.50 -24.66
C SER A 669 12.12 34.80 -25.39
N VAL A 670 13.37 35.28 -25.34
CA VAL A 670 13.81 36.37 -26.21
C VAL A 670 13.93 35.81 -27.62
N GLY A 671 13.12 36.34 -28.54
CA GLY A 671 13.19 36.01 -29.96
C GLY A 671 14.48 36.53 -30.58
N GLY A 672 15.00 35.83 -31.59
CA GLY A 672 16.16 36.26 -32.36
C GLY A 672 15.96 36.04 -33.84
N GLU A 673 16.85 36.61 -34.66
CA GLU A 673 16.84 36.37 -36.11
C GLU A 673 16.95 34.87 -36.40
N TYR A 674 16.13 34.39 -37.33
CA TYR A 674 16.13 32.99 -37.72
C TYR A 674 17.50 32.64 -38.31
N PRO A 675 18.11 31.50 -37.92
CA PRO A 675 19.44 31.16 -38.39
C PRO A 675 19.46 30.99 -39.91
N ALA A 676 20.54 31.46 -40.54
CA ALA A 676 20.74 31.35 -41.97
C ALA A 676 21.07 29.92 -42.40
N ALA A 677 21.70 29.13 -41.53
CA ALA A 677 21.90 27.70 -41.70
C ALA A 677 21.98 26.98 -40.35
N ARG A 678 21.48 25.74 -40.27
CA ARG A 678 21.64 24.86 -39.11
C ARG A 678 22.75 23.84 -39.41
N LEU A 679 23.43 23.34 -38.38
CA LEU A 679 24.53 22.38 -38.55
C LEU A 679 24.10 21.14 -39.36
N PHE A 680 22.91 20.61 -39.07
CA PHE A 680 22.39 19.42 -39.73
C PHE A 680 21.69 19.68 -41.07
N SER A 681 21.58 20.95 -41.49
CA SER A 681 21.12 21.32 -42.83
C SER A 681 22.29 21.68 -43.76
N TYR A 682 23.54 21.52 -43.32
CA TYR A 682 24.72 21.77 -44.14
C TYR A 682 25.11 20.49 -44.89
N ASP A 683 24.98 20.50 -46.22
CA ASP A 683 25.16 19.32 -47.08
C ASP A 683 26.49 18.59 -46.84
N GLY A 684 27.57 19.34 -46.61
CA GLY A 684 28.90 18.77 -46.39
C GLY A 684 29.07 18.00 -45.07
N LEU A 685 28.16 18.18 -44.10
CA LEU A 685 28.22 17.51 -42.79
C LEU A 685 27.00 16.67 -42.46
N GLN A 686 25.86 16.84 -43.17
CA GLN A 686 24.61 16.18 -42.80
C GLN A 686 24.69 14.64 -42.81
N ASN A 687 25.56 14.08 -43.67
CA ASN A 687 25.69 12.63 -43.85
C ASN A 687 26.48 11.96 -42.71
N TYR A 688 27.23 12.74 -41.93
CA TYR A 688 27.96 12.25 -40.75
C TYR A 688 27.19 12.47 -39.45
N ALA A 689 26.09 13.25 -39.51
CA ALA A 689 25.23 13.49 -38.37
C ALA A 689 24.43 12.23 -38.05
N LYS A 690 24.63 11.70 -36.85
CA LYS A 690 23.80 10.61 -36.35
C LYS A 690 22.43 11.16 -35.96
N ASP A 691 22.36 12.09 -35.02
CA ASP A 691 21.08 12.63 -34.54
C ASP A 691 20.78 14.01 -35.15
N LYS A 692 19.72 14.11 -35.96
CA LYS A 692 19.24 15.35 -36.57
C LYS A 692 18.12 16.04 -35.76
N ARG A 693 17.62 15.43 -34.68
CA ARG A 693 16.39 15.82 -33.95
C ARG A 693 16.63 16.37 -32.54
N SER A 694 17.86 16.67 -32.16
CA SER A 694 18.15 17.29 -30.86
C SER A 694 17.55 18.70 -30.77
N ARG A 695 16.79 18.99 -29.70
CA ARG A 695 16.23 20.32 -29.41
C ARG A 695 17.28 21.41 -29.50
N LEU A 696 18.37 21.24 -28.75
CA LEU A 696 19.52 22.15 -28.76
C LEU A 696 20.50 21.73 -29.85
N THR A 697 20.65 22.57 -30.86
CA THR A 697 21.56 22.35 -31.99
C THR A 697 22.52 23.52 -32.15
N LEU A 698 23.47 23.39 -33.07
CA LEU A 698 24.31 24.49 -33.52
C LEU A 698 23.74 25.10 -34.79
N ALA A 699 23.65 26.42 -34.83
CA ALA A 699 23.16 27.17 -35.99
C ALA A 699 24.04 28.40 -36.26
N SER A 700 24.00 28.92 -37.48
CA SER A 700 24.78 30.07 -37.90
C SER A 700 23.90 31.19 -38.42
N SER A 701 24.23 32.42 -38.04
CA SER A 701 23.63 33.63 -38.59
C SER A 701 24.22 34.03 -39.95
N THR A 702 25.36 33.45 -40.35
CA THR A 702 25.96 33.66 -41.67
C THR A 702 25.53 32.56 -42.63
N LYS A 703 25.29 32.91 -43.90
CA LYS A 703 24.96 31.91 -44.93
C LYS A 703 26.23 31.18 -45.38
N PRO A 704 26.17 29.88 -45.69
CA PRO A 704 27.27 29.22 -46.38
C PRO A 704 27.44 29.87 -47.76
N PHE A 705 28.67 29.96 -48.25
CA PHE A 705 28.97 30.58 -49.55
C PHE A 705 28.16 29.94 -50.69
N ALA A 706 27.85 28.64 -50.58
CA ALA A 706 26.97 27.94 -51.50
C ALA A 706 25.60 28.62 -51.64
N GLN A 707 24.93 29.03 -50.55
CA GLN A 707 23.58 29.62 -50.57
C GLN A 707 23.53 31.14 -50.85
N ALA A 708 24.68 31.82 -50.92
CA ALA A 708 24.75 33.26 -51.13
C ALA A 708 24.75 33.61 -52.62
N ASN A 709 23.61 33.49 -53.33
CA ASN A 709 23.36 34.01 -54.69
C ASN A 709 24.46 33.82 -55.77
N LEU A 710 25.38 32.86 -55.61
CA LEU A 710 26.47 32.52 -56.53
C LEU A 710 26.49 31.01 -56.83
N HIS A 711 25.32 30.36 -56.86
CA HIS A 711 25.18 28.91 -57.07
C HIS A 711 25.64 28.42 -58.45
N ARG A 712 25.88 29.32 -59.42
CA ARG A 712 26.32 28.94 -60.77
C ARG A 712 27.46 29.84 -61.19
N LEU A 713 28.68 29.32 -61.10
CA LEU A 713 29.80 29.86 -61.86
C LEU A 713 29.64 29.39 -63.30
N HIS A 714 29.26 30.31 -64.19
CA HIS A 714 29.27 30.02 -65.62
C HIS A 714 30.72 29.99 -66.11
N PHE A 715 31.11 28.96 -66.84
CA PHE A 715 32.41 28.92 -67.50
C PHE A 715 32.54 30.13 -68.47
N PRO A 716 33.69 30.83 -68.52
CA PRO A 716 34.97 30.49 -67.87
C PRO A 716 35.06 31.00 -66.41
N ALA A 717 35.29 30.09 -65.47
CA ALA A 717 35.47 30.38 -64.04
C ALA A 717 36.88 29.97 -63.57
N LEU A 718 37.55 30.82 -62.79
CA LEU A 718 38.88 30.55 -62.22
C LEU A 718 38.78 29.45 -61.15
N LEU A 719 39.76 28.54 -61.11
CA LEU A 719 39.79 27.40 -60.18
C LEU A 719 39.71 27.85 -58.71
N ASP A 720 40.35 28.97 -58.36
CA ASP A 720 40.31 29.54 -57.00
C ASP A 720 38.91 30.07 -56.61
N SER A 721 38.06 30.42 -57.59
CA SER A 721 36.67 30.86 -57.34
C SER A 721 35.76 29.70 -56.95
N CYS A 722 36.15 28.46 -57.26
CA CYS A 722 35.41 27.24 -56.93
C CYS A 722 35.59 26.78 -55.47
N PHE A 723 36.59 27.33 -54.76
CA PHE A 723 36.99 26.91 -53.41
C PHE A 723 36.96 28.09 -52.43
N ALA A 724 35.79 28.64 -52.16
CA ALA A 724 35.63 29.69 -51.14
C ALA A 724 35.71 29.12 -49.71
N ASN A 725 36.31 29.88 -48.80
CA ASN A 725 36.38 29.53 -47.38
C ASN A 725 34.98 29.54 -46.74
N ASN A 726 34.73 28.58 -45.84
CA ASN A 726 33.46 28.49 -45.11
C ASN A 726 33.34 29.64 -44.10
N ALA A 727 32.32 30.50 -44.27
CA ALA A 727 32.06 31.66 -43.40
C ALA A 727 31.09 31.37 -42.24
N LEU A 728 30.66 30.12 -42.05
CA LEU A 728 29.72 29.72 -41.02
C LEU A 728 30.31 29.90 -39.60
N GLN A 729 29.59 30.63 -38.76
CA GLN A 729 29.87 30.78 -37.33
C GLN A 729 28.78 30.08 -36.51
N TYR A 730 29.10 28.95 -35.89
CA TYR A 730 28.13 28.14 -35.16
C TYR A 730 27.95 28.61 -33.71
N LYS A 731 26.69 28.82 -33.32
CA LYS A 731 26.24 29.17 -31.97
C LYS A 731 25.10 28.25 -31.53
N LEU A 732 24.86 28.13 -30.22
CA LEU A 732 23.79 27.29 -29.70
C LEU A 732 22.39 27.87 -29.98
N PHE A 733 21.50 27.03 -30.50
CA PHE A 733 20.15 27.38 -30.93
C PHE A 733 19.13 26.35 -30.47
N ASP A 734 18.01 26.82 -29.89
CA ASP A 734 16.85 26.01 -29.55
C ASP A 734 15.93 25.88 -30.77
N SER A 735 15.88 24.70 -31.36
CA SER A 735 15.11 24.42 -32.57
C SER A 735 13.60 24.34 -32.34
N ILE A 736 13.16 24.12 -31.09
CA ILE A 736 11.74 24.02 -30.73
C ILE A 736 11.17 25.42 -30.51
N LYS A 737 11.86 26.24 -29.70
CA LYS A 737 11.44 27.61 -29.39
C LYS A 737 11.86 28.64 -30.45
N GLY A 738 12.79 28.28 -31.34
CA GLY A 738 13.29 29.17 -32.38
C GLY A 738 14.14 30.33 -31.86
N CYS A 739 14.88 30.13 -30.77
CA CYS A 739 15.66 31.19 -30.11
C CYS A 739 17.13 30.80 -29.89
N TRP A 740 17.99 31.81 -29.77
CA TRP A 740 19.41 31.62 -29.45
C TRP A 740 19.59 31.46 -27.94
N VAL A 741 20.38 30.46 -27.54
CA VAL A 741 20.62 30.14 -26.12
C VAL A 741 21.32 31.30 -25.40
N LYS A 742 22.30 31.92 -26.06
CA LYS A 742 23.08 33.06 -25.54
C LYS A 742 22.24 34.32 -25.27
N ASP A 743 21.11 34.45 -25.96
CA ASP A 743 20.24 35.61 -25.82
C ASP A 743 19.29 35.48 -24.61
N GLN A 744 19.16 34.28 -24.05
CA GLN A 744 18.34 34.02 -22.87
C GLN A 744 19.13 34.34 -21.59
N LYS A 745 19.20 35.64 -21.26
CA LYS A 745 20.01 36.16 -20.14
C LYS A 745 19.26 36.25 -18.81
N ASP A 746 17.93 36.20 -18.84
CA ASP A 746 17.13 36.27 -17.62
C ASP A 746 17.44 35.09 -16.69
N THR A 747 17.59 35.39 -15.40
CA THR A 747 17.80 34.37 -14.37
C THR A 747 16.55 33.50 -14.27
N PRO A 748 16.67 32.17 -14.42
CA PRO A 748 15.54 31.26 -14.25
C PRO A 748 14.97 31.35 -12.83
N SER A 749 13.65 31.41 -12.70
CA SER A 749 12.93 31.43 -11.44
C SER A 749 11.62 30.65 -11.55
N LEU A 750 11.37 29.76 -10.60
CA LEU A 750 10.11 29.02 -10.50
C LEU A 750 9.04 29.79 -9.71
N HIS A 751 9.34 31.02 -9.30
CA HIS A 751 8.54 31.81 -8.37
C HIS A 751 7.08 31.96 -8.80
N THR A 752 6.83 32.40 -10.04
CA THR A 752 5.47 32.65 -10.52
C THR A 752 4.60 31.40 -10.59
N ALA A 753 5.22 30.22 -10.72
CA ALA A 753 4.52 28.94 -10.74
C ALA A 753 4.14 28.46 -9.32
N CYS A 754 4.75 29.03 -8.27
CA CYS A 754 4.64 28.58 -6.89
C CYS A 754 4.02 29.65 -5.97
N VAL A 755 3.37 30.66 -6.52
CA VAL A 755 2.69 31.71 -5.76
C VAL A 755 1.21 31.73 -6.07
N THR A 756 0.41 31.82 -5.02
CA THR A 756 -1.05 31.91 -5.12
C THR A 756 -1.46 33.38 -5.28
N PRO A 757 -2.21 33.73 -6.34
CA PRO A 757 -2.71 35.09 -6.51
C PRO A 757 -3.77 35.41 -5.45
N LEU A 758 -3.76 36.65 -4.97
CA LEU A 758 -4.78 37.15 -4.07
C LEU A 758 -6.11 37.35 -4.82
N PRO A 759 -7.26 37.09 -4.15
CA PRO A 759 -8.55 37.35 -4.74
C PRO A 759 -8.74 38.84 -5.02
N HIS A 760 -9.60 39.15 -6.00
CA HIS A 760 -10.00 40.52 -6.27
C HIS A 760 -10.71 41.11 -5.05
N GLY A 761 -10.24 42.26 -4.58
CA GLY A 761 -10.82 42.89 -3.41
C GLY A 761 -9.86 43.82 -2.68
N PRO A 762 -10.05 44.04 -1.38
CA PRO A 762 -9.35 45.08 -0.63
C PRO A 762 -7.85 44.84 -0.45
N TYR A 763 -7.37 43.60 -0.64
CA TYR A 763 -5.96 43.21 -0.54
C TYR A 763 -5.25 43.14 -1.91
N SER A 764 -5.90 43.46 -3.04
CA SER A 764 -5.32 43.22 -4.37
C SER A 764 -4.02 43.99 -4.65
N ASN A 765 -3.79 45.12 -3.97
CA ASN A 765 -2.56 45.91 -4.03
C ASN A 765 -1.42 45.35 -3.14
N LEU A 766 -1.68 44.30 -2.36
CA LEU A 766 -0.73 43.69 -1.42
C LEU A 766 -0.13 42.37 -1.93
N GLN A 767 -0.26 42.06 -3.22
CA GLN A 767 0.28 40.81 -3.80
C GLN A 767 1.79 40.64 -3.53
N TYR A 768 2.55 41.74 -3.53
CA TYR A 768 3.98 41.73 -3.24
C TYR A 768 4.32 41.11 -1.88
N ALA A 769 3.42 41.23 -0.88
CA ALA A 769 3.61 40.67 0.46
C ALA A 769 3.41 39.15 0.49
N VAL A 770 2.70 38.59 -0.49
CA VAL A 770 2.58 37.14 -0.72
C VAL A 770 3.72 36.66 -1.61
N ASP A 771 4.17 37.47 -2.57
CA ASP A 771 5.21 37.08 -3.51
C ASP A 771 6.57 36.95 -2.80
N SER A 772 6.91 37.87 -1.89
CA SER A 772 8.27 38.00 -1.38
C SER A 772 8.33 38.05 0.15
N VAL A 773 9.53 37.80 0.67
CA VAL A 773 9.90 38.05 2.08
C VAL A 773 10.87 39.23 2.22
N ASN A 774 11.29 39.82 1.10
CA ASN A 774 12.38 40.81 1.04
C ASN A 774 11.89 42.26 1.17
N HIS A 775 10.60 42.49 1.38
CA HIS A 775 10.08 43.84 1.59
C HIS A 775 10.29 44.27 3.05
N PRO A 776 10.84 45.48 3.28
CA PRO A 776 11.08 45.97 4.63
C PRO A 776 9.79 46.52 5.26
N GLN A 777 9.59 46.27 6.55
CA GLN A 777 8.40 46.78 7.25
C GLN A 777 8.32 48.32 7.24
N ASN A 778 9.45 49.01 7.23
CA ASN A 778 9.48 50.49 7.17
C ASN A 778 8.88 51.04 5.86
N GLU A 779 9.05 50.33 4.75
CA GLU A 779 8.47 50.74 3.46
C GLU A 779 6.95 50.56 3.46
N LEU A 780 6.44 49.49 4.08
CA LEU A 780 5.01 49.30 4.31
C LEU A 780 4.41 50.43 5.16
N ILE A 781 5.12 50.85 6.22
CA ILE A 781 4.70 51.95 7.09
C ILE A 781 4.74 53.28 6.34
N ALA A 782 5.68 53.48 5.42
CA ALA A 782 5.73 54.69 4.59
C ALA A 782 4.58 54.75 3.59
N ASN A 783 4.16 53.60 3.04
CA ASN A 783 3.15 53.47 1.98
C ASN A 783 1.72 53.28 2.53
N GLN A 784 1.37 53.87 3.67
CA GLN A 784 0.03 53.74 4.26
C GLN A 784 -1.06 54.43 3.43
N ASP A 785 -0.69 55.39 2.57
CA ASP A 785 -1.57 56.07 1.63
C ASP A 785 -2.13 55.13 0.54
N ILE A 786 -1.43 54.03 0.27
CA ILE A 786 -1.84 52.98 -0.68
C ILE A 786 -2.92 52.06 -0.06
N CYS A 787 -3.15 52.12 1.26
CA CYS A 787 -4.14 51.28 1.95
C CYS A 787 -5.55 51.48 1.38
N SER A 788 -6.22 50.37 1.07
CA SER A 788 -7.62 50.39 0.64
C SER A 788 -8.51 50.95 1.74
N ALA A 789 -9.48 51.80 1.39
CA ALA A 789 -10.46 52.34 2.33
C ALA A 789 -11.35 51.26 2.99
N ALA A 790 -11.36 50.05 2.43
CA ALA A 790 -12.10 48.91 2.96
C ALA A 790 -11.29 48.10 4.01
N LEU A 791 -10.00 48.38 4.21
CA LEU A 791 -9.18 47.78 5.26
C LEU A 791 -8.98 48.76 6.42
N SER A 792 -8.91 48.22 7.64
CA SER A 792 -8.39 49.00 8.75
C SER A 792 -6.87 49.15 8.62
N LEU A 793 -6.34 50.30 9.05
CA LEU A 793 -4.90 50.53 9.03
C LEU A 793 -4.09 49.45 9.80
N PRO A 794 -4.53 48.99 11.00
CA PRO A 794 -3.87 47.87 11.67
C PRO A 794 -3.86 46.58 10.85
N GLU A 795 -4.96 46.26 10.17
CA GLU A 795 -5.06 45.06 9.34
C GLU A 795 -4.15 45.13 8.10
N TYR A 796 -4.08 46.29 7.45
CA TYR A 796 -3.14 46.55 6.35
C TYR A 796 -1.68 46.34 6.78
N LEU A 797 -1.30 46.93 7.93
CA LEU A 797 0.05 46.79 8.48
C LEU A 797 0.35 45.34 8.89
N SER A 798 -0.59 44.67 9.55
CA SER A 798 -0.46 43.25 9.93
C SER A 798 -0.30 42.34 8.72
N PHE A 799 -1.06 42.58 7.64
CA PHE A 799 -1.00 41.78 6.42
C PHE A 799 0.37 41.92 5.74
N GLY A 800 0.81 43.16 5.52
CA GLY A 800 2.11 43.40 4.90
C GLY A 800 3.28 42.97 5.78
N SER A 801 3.16 43.04 7.11
CA SER A 801 4.24 42.70 8.04
C SER A 801 4.43 41.21 8.25
N LEU A 802 3.42 40.36 7.99
CA LEU A 802 3.48 38.92 8.29
C LEU A 802 4.74 38.25 7.72
N ARG A 803 5.15 38.66 6.51
CA ARG A 803 6.28 38.11 5.77
C ARG A 803 7.43 39.10 5.55
N ALA A 804 7.33 40.30 6.12
CA ALA A 804 8.36 41.33 5.97
C ALA A 804 9.67 40.94 6.68
N ASP A 805 10.77 41.59 6.28
CA ASP A 805 12.10 41.50 6.93
C ASP A 805 12.71 40.08 7.01
N GLY A 806 12.28 39.17 6.12
CA GLY A 806 12.91 37.89 5.88
C GLY A 806 12.19 36.66 6.45
N GLU A 807 12.53 35.50 5.89
CA GLU A 807 11.84 34.23 6.17
C GLU A 807 12.05 33.67 7.59
N ARG A 808 13.10 34.09 8.31
CA ARG A 808 13.43 33.55 9.64
C ARG A 808 12.51 34.02 10.76
N ILE A 809 11.83 35.15 10.58
CA ILE A 809 10.90 35.70 11.58
C ILE A 809 9.43 35.41 11.26
N GLN A 810 9.18 34.76 10.12
CA GLN A 810 7.85 34.53 9.58
C GLN A 810 6.93 33.74 10.54
N TRP A 811 7.46 32.69 11.20
CA TRP A 811 6.68 31.90 12.16
C TRP A 811 6.37 32.69 13.44
N HIS A 812 7.30 33.52 13.90
CA HIS A 812 7.06 34.44 15.00
C HIS A 812 5.96 35.45 14.66
N ASN A 813 5.96 35.99 13.45
CA ASN A 813 4.92 36.90 12.95
C ASN A 813 3.57 36.19 12.84
N ILE A 814 3.52 34.96 12.32
CA ILE A 814 2.28 34.15 12.29
C ILE A 814 1.73 33.95 13.70
N LYS A 815 2.58 33.55 14.67
CA LYS A 815 2.13 33.37 16.06
C LYS A 815 1.63 34.67 16.66
N HIS A 816 2.32 35.79 16.41
CA HIS A 816 1.95 37.11 16.87
C HIS A 816 0.58 37.53 16.32
N GLU A 817 0.37 37.45 15.00
CA GLU A 817 -0.88 37.88 14.38
C GLU A 817 -2.08 37.00 14.77
N LEU A 818 -1.86 35.69 14.96
CA LEU A 818 -2.88 34.79 15.50
C LEU A 818 -3.30 35.19 16.92
N ALA A 819 -2.36 35.65 17.74
CA ALA A 819 -2.66 36.11 19.11
C ALA A 819 -3.26 37.52 19.14
N ALA A 820 -2.79 38.43 18.28
CA ALA A 820 -3.22 39.83 18.23
C ALA A 820 -4.63 39.99 17.62
N SER A 821 -5.05 39.08 16.74
CA SER A 821 -6.36 39.10 16.06
C SER A 821 -6.60 40.36 15.22
N ASN A 822 -5.55 40.99 14.69
CA ASN A 822 -5.64 42.13 13.79
C ASN A 822 -6.03 41.73 12.35
N LEU A 823 -5.74 40.49 11.96
CA LEU A 823 -6.09 39.94 10.66
C LEU A 823 -7.46 39.25 10.70
N SER A 824 -8.32 39.54 9.72
CA SER A 824 -9.54 38.77 9.52
C SER A 824 -9.22 37.36 9.00
N LEU A 825 -9.06 36.40 9.91
CA LEU A 825 -8.76 35.00 9.59
C LEU A 825 -9.83 34.33 8.71
N ASN A 826 -11.03 34.90 8.66
CA ASN A 826 -12.11 34.38 7.83
C ASN A 826 -12.17 34.98 6.42
N THR A 827 -11.04 35.49 5.94
CA THR A 827 -10.91 36.06 4.59
C THR A 827 -9.95 35.21 3.77
N GLU A 828 -10.32 34.90 2.53
CA GLU A 828 -9.48 34.13 1.60
C GLU A 828 -8.07 34.72 1.44
N ALA A 829 -7.94 36.04 1.29
CA ALA A 829 -6.64 36.71 1.15
C ALA A 829 -5.68 36.44 2.34
N VAL A 830 -6.20 36.43 3.57
CA VAL A 830 -5.42 36.13 4.78
C VAL A 830 -5.05 34.65 4.84
N SER A 831 -5.99 33.76 4.49
CA SER A 831 -5.73 32.33 4.37
C SER A 831 -4.62 32.06 3.34
N THR A 832 -4.66 32.72 2.17
CA THR A 832 -3.65 32.61 1.11
C THR A 832 -2.27 33.06 1.59
N LEU A 833 -2.18 34.22 2.25
CA LEU A 833 -0.92 34.73 2.80
C LEU A 833 -0.31 33.76 3.82
N ILE A 834 -1.11 33.27 4.77
CA ILE A 834 -0.64 32.32 5.80
C ILE A 834 -0.28 30.99 5.15
N THR A 835 -1.08 30.48 4.22
CA THR A 835 -0.80 29.21 3.52
C THR A 835 0.50 29.27 2.76
N GLN A 836 0.70 30.32 1.96
CA GLN A 836 1.95 30.58 1.24
C GLN A 836 3.13 30.64 2.22
N ALA A 837 2.98 31.36 3.35
CA ALA A 837 4.01 31.47 4.37
C ALA A 837 4.37 30.11 5.01
N THR A 838 3.37 29.27 5.26
CA THR A 838 3.58 27.97 5.90
C THR A 838 4.19 26.91 4.98
N TRP A 839 3.90 26.97 3.68
CA TRP A 839 4.27 25.91 2.73
C TRP A 839 5.52 26.23 1.90
N GLN A 840 5.82 27.50 1.66
CA GLN A 840 6.99 27.87 0.86
C GLN A 840 8.28 27.38 1.51
N ALA A 841 9.10 26.66 0.74
CA ALA A 841 10.31 26.00 1.23
C ALA A 841 11.35 27.00 1.77
N GLY A 842 11.53 28.14 1.12
CA GLY A 842 12.49 29.16 1.53
C GLY A 842 13.93 28.80 1.21
N SER A 843 14.90 29.56 1.74
CA SER A 843 16.32 29.34 1.43
C SER A 843 16.90 28.13 2.15
N ARG A 844 17.87 27.47 1.50
CA ARG A 844 18.59 26.34 2.09
C ARG A 844 19.32 26.74 3.38
N GLY A 845 19.10 25.98 4.44
CA GLY A 845 19.84 26.08 5.70
C GLY A 845 20.71 24.85 5.97
N ASP A 846 21.09 24.64 7.22
CA ASP A 846 21.89 23.47 7.64
C ASP A 846 21.06 22.19 7.86
N SER A 847 19.73 22.28 7.71
CA SER A 847 18.80 21.17 7.89
C SER A 847 17.76 21.10 6.78
N ASN A 848 17.12 19.94 6.64
CA ASN A 848 16.00 19.69 5.73
C ASN A 848 14.76 20.56 6.01
N LEU A 849 14.68 21.22 7.18
CA LEU A 849 13.59 22.16 7.49
C LEU A 849 13.77 23.53 6.84
N ARG A 850 14.98 23.84 6.37
CA ARG A 850 15.34 25.11 5.71
C ARG A 850 15.21 26.31 6.65
N ASN A 851 15.76 27.45 6.24
CA ASN A 851 15.85 28.64 7.11
C ASN A 851 14.47 29.19 7.50
N ALA A 852 13.47 29.04 6.64
CA ALA A 852 12.10 29.53 6.87
C ALA A 852 11.34 28.80 7.98
N HIS A 853 11.79 27.62 8.45
CA HIS A 853 10.99 26.79 9.37
C HIS A 853 11.77 26.26 10.58
N LEU A 854 12.94 26.83 10.87
CA LEU A 854 13.78 26.42 12.01
C LEU A 854 13.05 26.55 13.36
N ASP A 855 12.16 27.53 13.51
CA ASP A 855 11.39 27.76 14.75
C ASP A 855 10.55 26.54 15.15
N LEU A 856 10.10 25.75 14.18
CA LEU A 856 9.30 24.54 14.42
C LEU A 856 10.10 23.39 15.04
N GLN A 857 11.44 23.47 15.09
CA GLN A 857 12.26 22.55 15.88
C GLN A 857 12.15 22.82 17.38
N THR A 858 11.77 24.04 17.78
CA THR A 858 11.73 24.47 19.18
C THR A 858 10.42 24.03 19.82
N PRO A 859 10.42 23.06 20.77
CA PRO A 859 9.18 22.49 21.28
C PRO A 859 8.30 23.52 22.02
N SER A 860 8.90 24.42 22.80
CA SER A 860 8.18 25.47 23.53
C SER A 860 7.44 26.43 22.60
N PHE A 861 8.07 26.82 21.49
CA PHE A 861 7.44 27.64 20.46
C PHE A 861 6.20 26.93 19.87
N CYS A 862 6.35 25.66 19.50
CA CYS A 862 5.26 24.86 18.94
C CYS A 862 4.11 24.66 19.94
N GLU A 863 4.41 24.42 21.22
CA GLU A 863 3.39 24.28 22.26
C GLU A 863 2.58 25.58 22.46
N GLU A 864 3.24 26.73 22.47
CA GLU A 864 2.57 28.05 22.55
C GLU A 864 1.72 28.34 21.30
N LEU A 865 2.23 28.01 20.12
CA LEU A 865 1.49 28.17 18.86
C LEU A 865 0.24 27.29 18.85
N LEU A 866 0.35 26.00 19.20
CA LEU A 866 -0.78 25.08 19.27
C LEU A 866 -1.82 25.50 20.33
N SER A 867 -1.37 26.04 21.46
CA SER A 867 -2.25 26.62 22.49
C SER A 867 -3.05 27.80 21.94
N THR A 868 -2.36 28.72 21.23
CA THR A 868 -2.99 29.88 20.56
C THR A 868 -4.03 29.43 19.55
N VAL A 869 -3.69 28.47 18.68
CA VAL A 869 -4.62 27.90 17.70
C VAL A 869 -5.84 27.24 18.38
N ASN A 870 -5.65 26.52 19.48
CA ASN A 870 -6.76 25.90 20.21
C ASN A 870 -7.72 26.93 20.83
N ASN A 871 -7.21 28.08 21.27
CA ASN A 871 -8.05 29.17 21.79
C ASN A 871 -8.91 29.78 20.68
N ILE A 872 -8.34 30.04 19.49
CA ILE A 872 -9.07 30.55 18.33
C ILE A 872 -10.09 29.52 17.84
N LEU A 873 -9.73 28.22 17.82
CA LEU A 873 -10.69 27.16 17.48
C LEU A 873 -11.91 27.18 18.41
N GLY A 874 -11.70 27.47 19.69
CA GLY A 874 -12.77 27.62 20.67
C GLY A 874 -13.76 28.74 20.30
N SER A 875 -13.26 29.90 19.86
CA SER A 875 -14.10 31.04 19.50
C SER A 875 -14.86 30.84 18.18
N ILE A 876 -14.25 30.20 17.18
CA ILE A 876 -14.91 30.00 15.87
C ILE A 876 -15.85 28.80 15.83
N SER A 877 -15.70 27.83 16.74
CA SER A 877 -16.41 26.53 16.69
C SER A 877 -17.94 26.61 16.59
N ALA A 878 -18.55 27.70 17.04
CA ALA A 878 -20.00 27.91 16.98
C ALA A 878 -20.51 28.43 15.63
N SER A 879 -19.64 28.96 14.78
CA SER A 879 -19.99 29.62 13.52
C SER A 879 -19.44 28.85 12.32
N TRP A 880 -20.31 28.13 11.62
CA TRP A 880 -19.96 27.43 10.39
C TRP A 880 -19.53 28.36 9.25
N LYS A 881 -19.84 29.67 9.36
CA LYS A 881 -19.41 30.70 8.41
C LYS A 881 -17.91 31.03 8.51
N SER A 882 -17.20 30.43 9.47
CA SER A 882 -15.78 30.66 9.74
C SER A 882 -14.86 29.62 9.10
N ASP A 883 -15.16 29.25 7.85
CA ASP A 883 -14.52 28.17 7.10
C ASP A 883 -13.06 28.46 6.73
N TYR A 884 -12.76 29.65 6.17
CA TYR A 884 -11.38 30.07 5.87
C TYR A 884 -10.51 30.11 7.13
N ALA A 885 -11.08 30.54 8.25
CA ALA A 885 -10.38 30.52 9.53
C ALA A 885 -10.04 29.09 9.95
N LEU A 886 -10.99 28.15 9.84
CA LEU A 886 -10.74 26.74 10.17
C LEU A 886 -9.68 26.12 9.25
N VAL A 887 -9.73 26.36 7.93
CA VAL A 887 -8.74 25.88 6.97
C VAL A 887 -7.35 26.42 7.32
N THR A 888 -7.22 27.72 7.59
CA THR A 888 -5.96 28.35 7.99
C THR A 888 -5.36 27.69 9.24
N LEU A 889 -6.18 27.48 10.27
CA LEU A 889 -5.73 26.83 11.51
C LEU A 889 -5.32 25.36 11.26
N ILE A 890 -6.05 24.63 10.43
CA ILE A 890 -5.70 23.26 10.03
C ILE A 890 -4.34 23.25 9.32
N THR A 891 -4.12 24.16 8.36
CA THR A 891 -2.86 24.29 7.63
C THR A 891 -1.67 24.51 8.56
N VAL A 892 -1.80 25.43 9.52
CA VAL A 892 -0.76 25.70 10.54
C VAL A 892 -0.49 24.45 11.39
N VAL A 893 -1.53 23.78 11.90
CA VAL A 893 -1.36 22.60 12.77
C VAL A 893 -0.79 21.40 11.99
N LEU A 894 -1.22 21.18 10.75
CA LEU A 894 -0.67 20.14 9.87
C LEU A 894 0.81 20.40 9.59
N ARG A 895 1.21 21.67 9.42
CA ARG A 895 2.61 22.03 9.21
C ARG A 895 3.47 21.76 10.46
N VAL A 896 2.99 22.15 11.64
CA VAL A 896 3.63 21.82 12.93
C VAL A 896 3.76 20.30 13.11
N LEU A 897 2.68 19.56 12.83
CA LEU A 897 2.67 18.10 12.91
C LEU A 897 3.68 17.48 11.95
N SER A 898 3.75 17.98 10.71
CA SER A 898 4.64 17.42 9.69
C SER A 898 6.12 17.63 10.02
N LEU A 899 6.49 18.78 10.60
CA LEU A 899 7.89 19.16 10.77
C LEU A 899 8.46 18.88 12.17
N SER A 900 7.60 18.71 13.18
CA SER A 900 8.03 18.42 14.55
C SER A 900 8.47 16.97 14.74
N SER A 901 9.56 16.77 15.49
CA SER A 901 10.03 15.46 15.96
C SER A 901 9.69 15.19 17.44
N ASN A 902 9.14 16.18 18.15
CA ASN A 902 8.84 16.07 19.57
C ASN A 902 7.49 15.37 19.80
N THR A 903 7.51 14.27 20.56
CA THR A 903 6.32 13.44 20.83
C THR A 903 5.16 14.19 21.47
N ASN A 904 5.42 15.14 22.38
CA ASN A 904 4.36 15.92 23.04
C ASN A 904 3.70 16.88 22.06
N VAL A 905 4.49 17.60 21.26
CA VAL A 905 4.00 18.50 20.20
C VAL A 905 3.16 17.71 19.19
N VAL A 906 3.66 16.56 18.74
CA VAL A 906 2.94 15.67 17.80
C VAL A 906 1.61 15.21 18.39
N ASN A 907 1.59 14.74 19.65
CA ASN A 907 0.36 14.30 20.31
C ASN A 907 -0.65 15.44 20.45
N ASN A 908 -0.19 16.63 20.83
CA ASN A 908 -1.04 17.82 20.97
C ASN A 908 -1.62 18.26 19.62
N ALA A 909 -0.81 18.29 18.56
CA ALA A 909 -1.25 18.60 17.21
C ALA A 909 -2.29 17.59 16.70
N VAL A 910 -2.05 16.29 16.87
CA VAL A 910 -3.00 15.23 16.50
C VAL A 910 -4.32 15.36 17.27
N HIS A 911 -4.25 15.63 18.58
CA HIS A 911 -5.45 15.86 19.38
C HIS A 911 -6.24 17.08 18.88
N LEU A 912 -5.55 18.18 18.57
CA LEU A 912 -6.16 19.39 18.05
C LEU A 912 -6.81 19.18 16.69
N LEU A 913 -6.17 18.45 15.77
CA LEU A 913 -6.74 18.08 14.47
C LEU A 913 -8.00 17.21 14.62
N ARG A 914 -8.04 16.29 15.60
CA ARG A 914 -9.27 15.52 15.91
C ARG A 914 -10.39 16.43 16.39
N LYS A 915 -10.08 17.45 17.21
CA LYS A 915 -11.05 18.46 17.64
C LYS A 915 -11.55 19.29 16.46
N MET A 916 -10.66 19.76 15.59
CA MET A 916 -11.01 20.47 14.35
C MET A 916 -11.90 19.64 13.43
N ARG A 917 -11.62 18.34 13.27
CA ARG A 917 -12.46 17.41 12.51
C ARG A 917 -13.87 17.30 13.10
N SER A 918 -13.99 17.21 14.42
CA SER A 918 -15.29 17.19 15.11
C SER A 918 -16.09 18.48 14.84
N VAL A 919 -15.42 19.63 14.86
CA VAL A 919 -16.03 20.94 14.51
C VAL A 919 -16.47 20.97 13.04
N ALA A 920 -15.62 20.56 12.10
CA ALA A 920 -15.98 20.51 10.68
C ALA A 920 -17.18 19.57 10.43
N GLN A 921 -17.21 18.43 11.11
CA GLN A 921 -18.31 17.47 11.01
C GLN A 921 -19.62 18.04 11.58
N SER A 922 -19.58 18.75 12.70
CA SER A 922 -20.78 19.40 13.25
C SER A 922 -21.30 20.50 12.32
N TRP A 923 -20.41 21.27 11.70
CA TRP A 923 -20.77 22.26 10.68
C TRP A 923 -21.41 21.61 9.46
N SER A 924 -20.86 20.48 8.99
CA SER A 924 -21.42 19.72 7.87
C SER A 924 -22.84 19.22 8.16
N LEU A 925 -23.11 18.75 9.38
CA LEU A 925 -24.45 18.34 9.81
C LEU A 925 -25.43 19.52 9.90
N ILE A 926 -24.97 20.69 10.35
CA ILE A 926 -25.78 21.91 10.38
C ILE A 926 -26.15 22.31 8.94
N LEU A 927 -25.18 22.34 8.03
CA LEU A 927 -25.41 22.68 6.63
C LEU A 927 -26.35 21.68 5.95
N ALA A 928 -26.20 20.38 6.18
CA ALA A 928 -27.11 19.35 5.67
C ALA A 928 -28.55 19.57 6.15
N SER A 929 -28.75 19.86 7.44
CA SER A 929 -30.08 20.19 8.01
C SER A 929 -30.69 21.46 7.42
N ILE A 930 -29.87 22.46 7.07
CA ILE A 930 -30.34 23.68 6.40
C ILE A 930 -30.72 23.36 4.94
N LEU A 931 -29.93 22.56 4.23
CA LEU A 931 -30.21 22.13 2.86
C LEU A 931 -31.49 21.29 2.77
N GLU A 932 -31.73 20.37 3.71
CA GLU A 932 -32.96 19.57 3.77
C GLU A 932 -34.22 20.41 4.03
N LYS A 933 -34.08 21.57 4.68
CA LYS A 933 -35.20 22.48 5.02
C LYS A 933 -35.43 23.59 3.99
N SER A 934 -34.50 23.78 3.05
CA SER A 934 -34.62 24.86 2.06
C SER A 934 -35.38 24.36 0.83
N VAL A 935 -36.58 24.91 0.61
CA VAL A 935 -37.51 24.54 -0.48
C VAL A 935 -37.28 25.39 -1.73
N GLU A 936 -36.58 26.53 -1.61
CA GLU A 936 -36.32 27.47 -2.71
C GLU A 936 -34.91 27.35 -3.28
N ARG A 937 -34.81 27.24 -4.62
CA ARG A 937 -33.56 27.08 -5.38
C ARG A 937 -32.54 28.20 -5.13
N ASP A 938 -33.00 29.42 -4.85
CA ASP A 938 -32.17 30.59 -4.56
C ASP A 938 -31.53 30.55 -3.15
N GLN A 939 -32.13 29.83 -2.20
CA GLN A 939 -31.53 29.60 -0.87
C GLN A 939 -30.43 28.55 -0.94
N ILE A 940 -30.60 27.53 -1.79
CA ILE A 940 -29.61 26.48 -2.05
C ILE A 940 -28.38 27.06 -2.77
N LEU A 941 -28.58 27.93 -3.77
CA LEU A 941 -27.50 28.62 -4.51
C LEU A 941 -26.68 29.61 -3.66
N LYS A 942 -27.19 30.09 -2.52
CA LYS A 942 -26.45 30.95 -1.58
C LYS A 942 -25.70 30.15 -0.50
N LEU A 943 -25.96 28.85 -0.39
CA LEU A 943 -25.33 27.94 0.55
C LEU A 943 -24.22 27.10 -0.12
N GLN A 944 -24.26 26.99 -1.46
CA GLN A 944 -23.16 26.52 -2.32
C GLN A 944 -22.19 27.66 -2.61
#